data_AF-A0A9J7DQY4-F1
#
_entry.id   AF-A0A9J7DQY4-F1
#
_cell.length_a   1.000
_cell.length_b   1.000
_cell.length_c   1.000
_cell.angle_alpha   90.00
_cell.angle_beta   90.00
_cell.angle_gamma   90.00
#
_symmetry.space_group_name_H-M   'P 1'
#
loop_
_entity.id
_entity.type
_entity.pdbx_description
1 polymer ?
#
loop_
_entity_poly.entity_id
_entity_poly.type
_entity_poly.pdbx_seq_one_letter_code
_entity_poly.pdbx_strand_id
1 'polypeptide(L)'
;MDEIEYKLNTNNSVLIVNAIDKLISTIKSKYKPIERQRFVNENEELKLLREKCSSKDAKVSLTACQGLLALVELGVLEIAHTMSTVVTLLPSTHNYSAIISTMAGLLILDLKARLVPGHQYKCQFSLKSPQHPFITVLDKNKDAEGDILAQMHALCTHPDYTVSSNSLELLRPVFFWLTCHPQREGSIRPWQLLLSLPQTTAQSSLLLACLSCQQIYNPALIESSYAAYRAVTEAAVFQQHTEHVMALLPMLARVSYQLIKLERDPRSCYNLIERCFALDAPELRTVAGITLMLLAENLADTSALYLHELFNLCINIISKYEYSSISLNVFVALSLQWLNLPSYLTASALKVASKILDIYQDNYKDDTRLHTPNLKANKTFQSLLYTDSHLSIVFKLNQNWERMRDNPDKLKSWLDSLATVNNEIKLELLPFLLGMVLEKRKEAWYEEVVVKVIRIVVNLVGYKKEISVQLLPLLMYKIANDRCPVVKLECLRALPLMAKTKENVPTIVSVLNKLKANKGVPTSFLIMLYTSLAETQVRCFPYLQEMLVDPGVGKQDDLKWELDIAKAIAVDRICEIRPTSHGLELVSVISSLLNRCGDRSGGVATSTCLAALRRLWRAAALAPHSTWAALQPKLARDTRPAVQISICQLLGEVPSLRAATGEWERLSREAARRLWQWVADCNVPDVVIAACDALANYKLEDYKLIDVPEIYRKTVKLPASYCKTPADAARKPEEVLDYIPCEIWPEVFKYTNQAALAGVQRLAGRNIERELRGYRSGQYQLDPRQEPAALLHLPPSSVARGLVHCFRKQAISPSYEFPDIVLLSILRALTMEYPKPLPPFDVCFLPEVFHRGSDWRRGCVTLAARQAQVSQSARRILENYLQGVTAGTAEETDVLLIFEILPILCRGMPPNALRPPLERCLADSFAEISHVKAKSKGEEKEYLFIKQMECIRQCLDCDKIHDANRTLLSQIVEHYFSEMNDDNVAWPTYISTCCALSSKYLERMSSPSGWWELSPSLLRKAASLRSALATMTDCEAPLNWLNEIIDAQAMEITEQEFSVGCLVPALQAADPDSGHCADWMLQLMGRTQVAFNETEDKSAKQYLCDVFMVCVIVFSGVWSVAGDAVAAGRATAGRVTAGRATGRAARQELLPPAVASLLARPAWQPCALQLLEWLCHSRTACDSGAAAACQRGLLAARHAAPFATHHIWTRLESHFGRDIIIDE
;
A
#
# COMPACT_ATOMS: atom_id res chain seq x y z
N MET A 1 47.40 55.35 39.79
CA MET A 1 46.07 55.20 39.18
C MET A 1 45.65 56.48 38.48
N ASP A 2 45.75 57.66 39.13
CA ASP A 2 45.35 58.96 38.56
C ASP A 2 46.08 59.36 37.25
N GLU A 3 47.39 59.10 37.11
CA GLU A 3 48.14 59.35 35.86
C GLU A 3 47.68 58.44 34.70
N ILE A 4 47.25 57.22 35.03
CA ILE A 4 46.76 56.23 34.06
C ILE A 4 45.36 56.63 33.60
N GLU A 5 44.46 56.99 34.52
CA GLU A 5 43.13 57.48 34.17
C GLU A 5 43.15 58.80 33.40
N TYR A 6 44.04 59.73 33.76
CA TYR A 6 44.23 60.98 33.01
C TYR A 6 44.65 60.70 31.56
N LYS A 7 45.62 59.80 31.34
CA LYS A 7 46.09 59.43 29.99
C LYS A 7 45.05 58.66 29.19
N LEU A 8 44.26 57.80 29.84
CA LEU A 8 43.16 57.06 29.20
C LEU A 8 41.99 57.97 28.77
N ASN A 9 41.83 59.13 29.40
CA ASN A 9 40.82 60.13 29.02
C ASN A 9 41.28 61.08 27.90
N THR A 10 42.56 60.99 27.47
CA THR A 10 43.06 61.76 26.33
C THR A 10 42.74 61.04 25.02
N ASN A 11 42.28 61.76 23.99
CA ASN A 11 41.91 61.18 22.69
C ASN A 11 43.13 60.79 21.81
N ASN A 12 44.33 60.72 22.41
CA ASN A 12 45.62 60.48 21.77
C ASN A 12 46.04 59.00 21.94
N SER A 13 46.15 58.27 20.83
CA SER A 13 46.47 56.84 20.80
C SER A 13 47.79 56.50 21.47
N VAL A 14 48.81 57.35 21.37
CA VAL A 14 50.15 57.09 21.94
C VAL A 14 50.13 57.13 23.47
N LEU A 15 49.36 58.07 24.04
CA LEU A 15 49.24 58.22 25.50
C LEU A 15 48.42 57.06 26.10
N ILE A 16 47.39 56.61 25.39
CA ILE A 16 46.57 55.45 25.75
C ILE A 16 47.42 54.16 25.75
N VAL A 17 48.22 53.92 24.70
CA VAL A 17 49.13 52.74 24.63
C VAL A 17 50.14 52.76 25.77
N ASN A 18 50.77 53.91 26.05
CA ASN A 18 51.74 54.04 27.15
C ASN A 18 51.09 53.78 28.53
N ALA A 19 49.85 54.24 28.73
CA ALA A 19 49.10 53.97 29.96
C ALA A 19 48.81 52.47 30.14
N ILE A 20 48.50 51.77 29.05
CA ILE A 20 48.21 50.33 29.06
C ILE A 20 49.49 49.49 29.19
N ASP A 21 50.60 49.91 28.59
CA ASP A 21 51.91 49.25 28.75
C ASP A 21 52.44 49.37 30.20
N LYS A 22 52.25 50.53 30.83
CA LYS A 22 52.47 50.70 32.27
C LYS A 22 51.60 49.77 33.11
N LEU A 23 50.34 49.55 32.73
CA LEU A 23 49.47 48.57 33.40
C LEU A 23 49.97 47.13 33.22
N ILE A 24 50.35 46.72 32.00
CA ILE A 24 50.86 45.38 31.70
C ILE A 24 52.15 45.08 32.47
N SER A 25 53.10 46.02 32.49
CA SER A 25 54.36 45.88 33.22
C SER A 25 54.16 45.81 34.74
N THR A 26 53.18 46.54 35.29
CA THR A 26 52.83 46.48 36.72
C THR A 26 52.14 45.15 37.08
N ILE A 27 51.27 44.64 36.21
CA ILE A 27 50.66 43.32 36.36
C ILE A 27 51.72 42.22 36.31
N LYS A 28 52.68 42.32 35.37
CA LYS A 28 53.77 41.35 35.23
C LYS A 28 54.70 41.32 36.44
N SER A 29 55.04 42.47 37.01
CA SER A 29 55.97 42.55 38.17
C SER A 29 55.36 42.00 39.47
N LYS A 30 54.03 42.00 39.59
CA LYS A 30 53.30 41.44 40.73
C LYS A 30 52.97 39.94 40.61
N TYR A 31 53.20 39.34 39.45
CA TYR A 31 52.82 37.96 39.16
C TYR A 31 53.79 36.94 39.76
N LYS A 32 53.26 35.99 40.56
CA LYS A 32 54.00 34.81 41.05
C LYS A 32 53.32 33.51 40.56
N PRO A 33 54.06 32.54 39.98
CA PRO A 33 53.48 31.31 39.41
C PRO A 33 52.67 30.45 40.40
N ILE A 34 52.94 30.56 41.69
CA ILE A 34 52.39 29.71 42.76
C ILE A 34 51.01 30.22 43.26
N GLU A 35 50.64 31.48 43.01
CA GLU A 35 49.42 32.13 43.53
C GLU A 35 48.42 32.53 42.42
N ARG A 36 48.44 31.82 41.30
CA ARG A 36 47.71 32.15 40.06
C ARG A 36 46.21 32.42 40.24
N GLN A 37 45.49 31.60 41.01
CA GLN A 37 44.03 31.75 41.16
C GLN A 37 43.63 32.92 42.08
N ARG A 38 44.44 33.26 43.09
CA ARG A 38 44.21 34.42 43.97
C ARG A 38 44.54 35.73 43.25
N PHE A 39 45.66 35.74 42.50
CA PHE A 39 46.13 36.90 41.74
C PHE A 39 45.11 37.43 40.71
N VAL A 40 44.38 36.53 40.06
CA VAL A 40 43.40 36.89 39.02
C VAL A 40 42.13 37.53 39.58
N ASN A 41 41.80 37.28 40.85
CA ASN A 41 40.59 37.81 41.51
C ASN A 41 40.88 39.04 42.40
N GLU A 42 42.10 39.15 42.95
CA GLU A 42 42.47 40.18 43.93
C GLU A 42 43.20 41.39 43.32
N ASN A 43 43.69 41.30 42.08
CA ASN A 43 44.45 42.38 41.46
C ASN A 43 43.55 43.49 40.88
N GLU A 44 43.55 44.65 41.55
CA GLU A 44 42.80 45.86 41.15
C GLU A 44 43.21 46.42 39.77
N GLU A 45 44.47 46.23 39.33
CA GLU A 45 44.93 46.69 38.01
C GLU A 45 44.41 45.81 36.87
N LEU A 46 44.21 44.51 37.14
CA LEU A 46 43.59 43.57 36.21
C LEU A 46 42.07 43.82 36.12
N LYS A 47 41.42 44.16 37.24
CA LYS A 47 40.01 44.60 37.25
C LYS A 47 39.83 45.90 36.46
N LEU A 48 40.70 46.89 36.68
CA LEU A 48 40.70 48.13 35.90
C LEU A 48 40.87 47.85 34.40
N LEU A 49 41.81 46.98 34.02
CA LEU A 49 42.01 46.62 32.61
C LEU A 49 40.75 45.95 32.01
N ARG A 50 40.09 45.06 32.76
CA ARG A 50 38.82 44.41 32.36
C ARG A 50 37.69 45.43 32.18
N GLU A 51 37.55 46.39 33.08
CA GLU A 51 36.55 47.46 32.98
C GLU A 51 36.81 48.35 31.76
N LYS A 52 38.07 48.71 31.49
CA LYS A 52 38.43 49.55 30.33
C LYS A 52 38.26 48.83 28.99
N CYS A 53 38.22 47.50 28.95
CA CYS A 53 37.83 46.74 27.75
C CYS A 53 36.38 47.01 27.31
N SER A 54 35.48 47.34 28.26
CA SER A 54 34.08 47.69 27.98
C SER A 54 33.84 49.19 27.77
N SER A 55 34.90 49.99 27.62
CA SER A 55 34.80 51.44 27.45
C SER A 55 34.01 51.85 26.19
N LYS A 56 33.31 52.99 26.28
CA LYS A 56 32.61 53.61 25.14
C LYS A 56 33.57 54.11 24.06
N ASP A 57 34.79 54.49 24.44
CA ASP A 57 35.81 54.94 23.50
C ASP A 57 36.49 53.73 22.82
N ALA A 58 36.35 53.65 21.50
CA ALA A 58 36.87 52.55 20.69
C ALA A 58 38.38 52.40 20.78
N LYS A 59 39.12 53.52 20.88
CA LYS A 59 40.59 53.47 20.95
C LYS A 59 41.03 52.83 22.26
N VAL A 60 40.45 53.25 23.38
CA VAL A 60 40.74 52.73 24.73
C VAL A 60 40.35 51.26 24.82
N SER A 61 39.15 50.89 24.36
CA SER A 61 38.67 49.51 24.36
C SER A 61 39.58 48.59 23.54
N LEU A 62 39.95 48.97 22.31
CA LEU A 62 40.88 48.20 21.45
C LEU A 62 42.24 47.97 22.11
N THR A 63 42.87 49.03 22.62
CA THR A 63 44.18 48.89 23.25
C THR A 63 44.12 48.11 24.57
N ALA A 64 43.04 48.22 25.36
CA ALA A 64 42.88 47.44 26.59
C ALA A 64 42.71 45.94 26.28
N CYS A 65 41.93 45.65 25.24
CA CYS A 65 41.76 44.32 24.63
C CYS A 65 43.07 43.71 24.11
N GLN A 66 43.94 44.53 23.51
CA GLN A 66 45.30 44.11 23.12
C GLN A 66 46.20 43.87 24.33
N GLY A 67 46.06 44.67 25.39
CA GLY A 67 46.79 44.45 26.64
C GLY A 67 46.45 43.13 27.33
N LEU A 68 45.17 42.70 27.26
CA LEU A 68 44.77 41.36 27.72
C LEU A 68 45.43 40.23 26.92
N LEU A 69 45.51 40.36 25.59
CA LEU A 69 46.21 39.39 24.74
C LEU A 69 47.70 39.30 25.09
N ALA A 70 48.38 40.43 25.23
CA ALA A 70 49.80 40.47 25.58
C ALA A 70 50.08 39.77 26.92
N LEU A 71 49.19 39.89 27.92
CA LEU A 71 49.32 39.17 29.19
C LEU A 71 49.18 37.64 29.04
N VAL A 72 48.41 37.17 28.07
CA VAL A 72 48.30 35.73 27.74
C VAL A 72 49.56 35.25 27.02
N GLU A 73 50.08 36.01 26.05
CA GLU A 73 51.35 35.69 25.36
C GLU A 73 52.55 35.65 26.31
N LEU A 74 52.56 36.53 27.31
CA LEU A 74 53.57 36.56 28.37
C LEU A 74 53.40 35.44 29.42
N GLY A 75 52.38 34.59 29.30
CA GLY A 75 52.13 33.45 30.20
C GLY A 75 51.59 33.81 31.58
N VAL A 76 51.10 35.05 31.76
CA VAL A 76 50.55 35.55 33.03
C VAL A 76 49.11 35.05 33.21
N LEU A 77 48.33 35.01 32.13
CA LEU A 77 46.93 34.57 32.10
C LEU A 77 46.75 33.28 31.28
N GLU A 78 45.83 32.42 31.70
CA GLU A 78 45.46 31.21 30.97
C GLU A 78 44.48 31.52 29.82
N ILE A 79 44.67 30.88 28.67
CA ILE A 79 43.83 31.08 27.47
C ILE A 79 42.35 30.81 27.77
N ALA A 80 42.03 29.71 28.45
CA ALA A 80 40.65 29.32 28.75
C ALA A 80 39.96 30.30 29.73
N HIS A 81 40.67 30.74 30.77
CA HIS A 81 40.14 31.70 31.74
C HIS A 81 39.94 33.09 31.12
N THR A 82 40.87 33.53 30.27
CA THR A 82 40.76 34.80 29.55
C THR A 82 39.63 34.77 28.52
N MET A 83 39.45 33.65 27.79
CA MET A 83 38.33 33.48 26.86
C MET A 83 36.98 33.56 27.61
N SER A 84 36.85 32.88 28.76
CA SER A 84 35.66 32.98 29.62
C SER A 84 35.41 34.41 30.09
N THR A 85 36.46 35.11 30.52
CA THR A 85 36.39 36.52 30.93
C THR A 85 35.89 37.40 29.78
N VAL A 86 36.43 37.23 28.57
CA VAL A 86 36.03 38.00 27.38
C VAL A 86 34.57 37.71 27.00
N VAL A 87 34.12 36.45 27.10
CA VAL A 87 32.71 36.09 26.89
C VAL A 87 31.80 36.75 27.93
N THR A 88 32.21 36.84 29.21
CA THR A 88 31.42 37.53 30.25
C THR A 88 31.30 39.03 30.05
N LEU A 89 32.24 39.65 29.31
CA LEU A 89 32.20 41.09 29.00
C LEU A 89 31.23 41.42 27.85
N LEU A 90 30.83 40.45 27.02
CA LEU A 90 29.94 40.68 25.86
C LEU A 90 28.68 41.52 26.14
N PRO A 91 27.96 41.34 27.27
CA PRO A 91 26.75 42.12 27.55
C PRO A 91 27.01 43.61 27.87
N SER A 92 28.19 43.95 28.40
CA SER A 92 28.54 45.31 28.83
C SER A 92 29.29 46.11 27.79
N THR A 93 29.53 45.53 26.61
CA THR A 93 30.47 46.08 25.63
C THR A 93 29.81 46.87 24.53
N HIS A 94 30.37 48.04 24.24
CA HIS A 94 29.89 48.93 23.18
C HIS A 94 30.65 48.76 21.86
N ASN A 95 31.88 48.24 21.88
CA ASN A 95 32.72 48.02 20.70
C ASN A 95 33.00 46.53 20.48
N TYR A 96 32.13 45.87 19.70
CA TYR A 96 32.26 44.44 19.40
C TYR A 96 33.52 44.10 18.58
N SER A 97 33.97 44.99 17.70
CA SER A 97 35.18 44.79 16.87
C SER A 97 36.45 44.50 17.69
N ALA A 98 36.63 45.21 18.82
CA ALA A 98 37.77 45.01 19.71
C ALA A 98 37.80 43.62 20.34
N ILE A 99 36.62 43.18 20.78
CA ILE A 99 36.43 41.90 21.46
C ILE A 99 36.58 40.74 20.49
N ILE A 100 36.02 40.86 19.28
CA ILE A 100 36.14 39.84 18.24
C ILE A 100 37.62 39.67 17.84
N SER A 101 38.38 40.78 17.74
CA SER A 101 39.82 40.73 17.48
C SER A 101 40.60 40.06 18.63
N THR A 102 40.27 40.38 19.89
CA THR A 102 40.84 39.68 21.07
C THR A 102 40.52 38.19 21.05
N MET A 103 39.27 37.81 20.76
CA MET A 103 38.87 36.41 20.64
C MET A 103 39.62 35.69 19.52
N ALA A 104 39.79 36.32 18.35
CA ALA A 104 40.56 35.77 17.24
C ALA A 104 42.03 35.52 17.64
N GLY A 105 42.67 36.48 18.33
CA GLY A 105 44.03 36.32 18.84
C GLY A 105 44.16 35.16 19.84
N LEU A 106 43.21 35.03 20.77
CA LEU A 106 43.18 33.92 21.73
C LEU A 106 42.97 32.56 21.05
N LEU A 107 42.16 32.50 19.99
CA LEU A 107 41.96 31.27 19.19
C LEU A 107 43.23 30.86 18.43
N ILE A 108 44.00 31.81 17.90
CA ILE A 108 45.29 31.52 17.26
C ILE A 108 46.28 30.94 18.28
N LEU A 109 46.34 31.51 19.49
CA LEU A 109 47.20 31.02 20.56
C LEU A 109 46.78 29.61 21.03
N ASP A 110 45.46 29.34 21.14
CA ASP A 110 44.94 28.01 21.49
C ASP A 110 45.24 26.97 20.39
N LEU A 111 45.12 27.36 19.12
CA LEU A 111 45.44 26.49 17.98
C LEU A 111 46.93 26.13 17.96
N LYS A 112 47.82 27.11 18.15
CA LYS A 112 49.27 26.88 18.23
C LYS A 112 49.67 26.01 19.41
N ALA A 113 49.02 26.15 20.56
CA ALA A 113 49.31 25.36 21.76
C ALA A 113 48.95 23.86 21.63
N ARG A 114 48.08 23.50 20.67
CA ARG A 114 47.50 22.14 20.56
C ARG A 114 47.89 21.38 19.30
N LEU A 115 48.68 21.99 18.43
CA LEU A 115 49.24 21.31 17.26
C LEU A 115 50.30 20.30 17.71
N VAL A 116 49.94 19.02 17.74
CA VAL A 116 50.87 17.90 17.95
C VAL A 116 51.47 17.52 16.59
N PRO A 117 52.81 17.40 16.44
CA PRO A 117 53.43 16.98 15.19
C PRO A 117 52.85 15.63 14.72
N GLY A 118 52.30 15.60 13.49
CA GLY A 118 51.78 14.39 12.85
C GLY A 118 50.28 14.10 13.05
N HIS A 119 49.53 14.88 13.84
CA HIS A 119 48.08 14.72 14.00
C HIS A 119 47.34 15.92 13.37
N GLN A 120 46.24 15.66 12.65
CA GLN A 120 45.38 16.72 12.11
C GLN A 120 44.65 17.43 13.26
N TYR A 121 44.51 18.76 13.16
CA TYR A 121 43.81 19.56 14.16
C TYR A 121 42.32 19.21 14.19
N LYS A 122 41.76 19.00 15.38
CA LYS A 122 40.33 18.82 15.60
C LYS A 122 39.79 19.95 16.47
N CYS A 123 38.79 20.66 15.97
CA CYS A 123 38.15 21.74 16.72
C CYS A 123 37.48 21.19 17.99
N GLN A 124 37.67 21.87 19.11
CA GLN A 124 37.00 21.55 20.38
C GLN A 124 35.62 22.18 20.49
N PHE A 125 35.40 23.25 19.76
CA PHE A 125 34.16 23.97 19.76
C PHE A 125 33.15 23.29 18.85
N SER A 126 31.88 23.35 19.23
CA SER A 126 30.74 22.88 18.45
C SER A 126 29.66 23.96 18.42
N LEU A 127 28.55 23.68 17.75
CA LEU A 127 27.34 24.51 17.80
C LEU A 127 26.68 24.58 19.19
N LYS A 128 26.97 23.64 20.12
CA LYS A 128 26.32 23.54 21.44
C LYS A 128 27.25 23.77 22.62
N SER A 129 28.09 22.79 22.97
CA SER A 129 28.91 22.83 24.18
C SER A 129 30.21 22.02 24.02
N PRO A 130 31.39 22.64 24.15
CA PRO A 130 31.61 24.08 24.30
C PRO A 130 31.26 24.82 23.00
N GLN A 131 30.47 25.90 23.08
CA GLN A 131 30.05 26.69 21.91
C GLN A 131 31.24 27.50 21.36
N HIS A 132 31.35 27.65 20.05
CA HIS A 132 32.41 28.50 19.47
C HIS A 132 32.23 29.97 19.89
N PRO A 133 33.29 30.67 20.35
CA PRO A 133 33.18 32.05 20.87
C PRO A 133 32.51 33.03 19.89
N PHE A 134 32.83 32.97 18.60
CA PHE A 134 32.18 33.79 17.57
C PHE A 134 30.67 33.54 17.43
N ILE A 135 30.20 32.32 17.67
CA ILE A 135 28.76 32.01 17.65
C ILE A 135 28.07 32.69 18.83
N THR A 136 28.70 32.64 20.00
CA THR A 136 28.18 33.32 21.21
C THR A 136 28.08 34.84 21.02
N VAL A 137 29.00 35.45 20.26
CA VAL A 137 28.90 36.86 19.86
C VAL A 137 27.72 37.10 18.93
N LEU A 138 27.53 36.24 17.91
CA LEU A 138 26.45 36.37 16.93
C LEU A 138 25.05 36.15 17.52
N ASP A 139 24.92 35.30 18.53
CA ASP A 139 23.66 35.09 19.28
C ASP A 139 23.28 36.36 20.09
N LYS A 140 24.28 37.14 20.53
CA LYS A 140 24.07 38.35 21.34
C LYS A 140 23.92 39.62 20.51
N ASN A 141 24.63 39.74 19.39
CA ASN A 141 24.55 40.87 18.48
C ASN A 141 24.61 40.42 17.01
N LYS A 142 23.50 40.60 16.29
CA LYS A 142 23.39 40.24 14.86
C LYS A 142 24.19 41.17 13.94
N ASP A 143 24.39 42.43 14.34
CA ASP A 143 25.07 43.45 13.51
C ASP A 143 26.59 43.22 13.42
N ALA A 144 27.14 42.37 14.31
CA ALA A 144 28.55 42.00 14.35
C ALA A 144 28.98 40.99 13.27
N GLU A 145 28.07 40.55 12.37
CA GLU A 145 28.38 39.61 11.29
C GLU A 145 29.54 40.10 10.40
N GLY A 146 29.57 41.39 10.07
CA GLY A 146 30.60 41.98 9.21
C GLY A 146 32.01 41.89 9.81
N ASP A 147 32.13 42.21 11.10
CA ASP A 147 33.40 42.15 11.83
C ASP A 147 33.89 40.69 11.97
N ILE A 148 32.98 39.75 12.21
CA ILE A 148 33.32 38.33 12.32
C ILE A 148 33.77 37.76 10.96
N LEU A 149 33.08 38.09 9.86
CA LEU A 149 33.49 37.64 8.53
C LEU A 149 34.87 38.19 8.13
N ALA A 150 35.18 39.45 8.49
CA ALA A 150 36.50 40.03 8.26
C ALA A 150 37.60 39.27 9.04
N GLN A 151 37.33 38.91 10.30
CA GLN A 151 38.27 38.14 11.11
C GLN A 151 38.39 36.68 10.65
N MET A 152 37.31 36.06 10.20
CA MET A 152 37.34 34.73 9.57
C MET A 152 38.22 34.74 8.31
N HIS A 153 38.09 35.77 7.46
CA HIS A 153 38.96 35.93 6.30
C HIS A 153 40.43 36.05 6.71
N ALA A 154 40.73 36.93 7.69
CA ALA A 154 42.09 37.14 8.17
C ALA A 154 42.73 35.86 8.77
N LEU A 155 41.94 35.01 9.44
CA LEU A 155 42.39 33.71 9.95
C LEU A 155 42.72 32.73 8.82
N CYS A 156 41.90 32.69 7.77
CA CYS A 156 42.11 31.79 6.64
C CYS A 156 43.24 32.25 5.71
N THR A 157 43.52 33.55 5.62
CA THR A 157 44.62 34.12 4.82
C THR A 157 45.84 34.49 5.68
N HIS A 158 45.95 33.94 6.89
CA HIS A 158 47.03 34.27 7.81
C HIS A 158 48.42 33.91 7.23
N PRO A 159 49.47 34.72 7.44
CA PRO A 159 50.81 34.47 6.89
C PRO A 159 51.44 33.15 7.37
N ASP A 160 51.13 32.72 8.59
CA ASP A 160 51.56 31.42 9.12
C ASP A 160 50.76 30.26 8.49
N TYR A 161 51.42 29.41 7.69
CA TYR A 161 50.80 28.26 7.02
C TYR A 161 50.10 27.29 7.98
N THR A 162 50.65 27.08 9.18
CA THR A 162 50.06 26.19 10.19
C THR A 162 48.72 26.70 10.73
N VAL A 163 48.54 28.03 10.75
CA VAL A 163 47.28 28.66 11.17
C VAL A 163 46.31 28.64 9.99
N SER A 164 46.75 29.03 8.80
CA SER A 164 45.89 29.07 7.61
C SER A 164 45.33 27.68 7.25
N SER A 165 46.12 26.62 7.30
CA SER A 165 45.69 25.26 6.93
C SER A 165 44.66 24.66 7.89
N ASN A 166 44.73 25.01 9.18
CA ASN A 166 43.84 24.47 10.22
C ASN A 166 42.66 25.41 10.55
N SER A 167 42.69 26.66 10.06
CA SER A 167 41.65 27.67 10.28
C SER A 167 40.28 27.23 9.77
N LEU A 168 40.20 26.50 8.65
CA LEU A 168 38.94 26.00 8.08
C LEU A 168 38.23 25.03 9.02
N GLU A 169 38.98 24.13 9.66
CA GLU A 169 38.42 23.16 10.61
C GLU A 169 38.07 23.83 11.95
N LEU A 170 38.83 24.84 12.37
CA LEU A 170 38.49 25.67 13.52
C LEU A 170 37.17 26.44 13.31
N LEU A 171 36.99 27.03 12.12
CA LEU A 171 35.85 27.86 11.77
C LEU A 171 34.62 27.08 11.25
N ARG A 172 34.75 25.76 11.05
CA ARG A 172 33.67 24.87 10.63
C ARG A 172 32.34 25.08 11.39
N PRO A 173 32.31 25.12 12.74
CA PRO A 173 31.09 25.42 13.50
C PRO A 173 30.46 26.76 13.13
N VAL A 174 31.29 27.78 12.91
CA VAL A 174 30.86 29.15 12.60
C VAL A 174 30.27 29.23 11.20
N PHE A 175 30.87 28.55 10.22
CA PHE A 175 30.31 28.43 8.87
C PHE A 175 28.96 27.72 8.88
N PHE A 176 28.82 26.58 9.58
CA PHE A 176 27.54 25.89 9.72
C PHE A 176 26.48 26.77 10.39
N TRP A 177 26.85 27.52 11.43
CA TRP A 177 25.91 28.42 12.09
C TRP A 177 25.47 29.57 11.17
N LEU A 178 26.39 30.19 10.43
CA LEU A 178 26.07 31.28 9.51
C LEU A 178 25.25 30.84 8.29
N THR A 179 25.46 29.62 7.81
CA THR A 179 24.87 29.12 6.55
C THR A 179 23.63 28.24 6.76
N CYS A 180 23.53 27.49 7.85
CA CYS A 180 22.51 26.44 8.02
C CYS A 180 21.49 26.71 9.14
N HIS A 181 21.56 27.88 9.81
CA HIS A 181 20.65 28.18 10.92
C HIS A 181 19.21 28.43 10.42
N PRO A 182 18.21 27.63 10.85
CA PRO A 182 16.88 27.62 10.24
C PRO A 182 15.99 28.83 10.59
N GLN A 183 16.36 29.64 11.59
CA GLN A 183 15.58 30.83 12.01
C GLN A 183 16.18 32.16 11.52
N ARG A 184 17.25 32.12 10.72
CA ARG A 184 17.97 33.30 10.22
C ARG A 184 17.74 33.45 8.72
N GLU A 185 17.49 34.67 8.26
CA GLU A 185 17.59 35.00 6.84
C GLU A 185 19.07 34.90 6.40
N GLY A 186 19.36 33.96 5.50
CA GLY A 186 20.73 33.66 5.08
C GLY A 186 21.38 34.83 4.34
N SER A 187 22.57 35.23 4.79
CA SER A 187 23.44 36.19 4.10
C SER A 187 24.28 35.48 3.02
N ILE A 188 24.53 36.14 1.89
CA ILE A 188 25.40 35.60 0.83
C ILE A 188 26.90 35.78 1.14
N ARG A 189 27.24 36.66 2.08
CA ARG A 189 28.63 37.03 2.40
C ARG A 189 29.47 35.85 2.92
N PRO A 190 28.96 34.93 3.78
CA PRO A 190 29.70 33.74 4.18
C PRO A 190 30.04 32.80 3.01
N TRP A 191 29.15 32.71 2.00
CA TRP A 191 29.39 31.91 0.80
C TRP A 191 30.47 32.52 -0.08
N GLN A 192 30.43 33.85 -0.28
CA GLN A 192 31.48 34.58 -0.99
C GLN A 192 32.84 34.41 -0.30
N LEU A 193 32.87 34.48 1.04
CA LEU A 193 34.07 34.21 1.81
C LEU A 193 34.58 32.79 1.56
N LEU A 194 33.73 31.78 1.73
CA LEU A 194 34.13 30.37 1.55
C LEU A 194 34.63 30.10 0.12
N LEU A 195 34.03 30.72 -0.90
CA LEU A 195 34.44 30.57 -2.31
C LEU A 195 35.71 31.37 -2.66
N SER A 196 36.04 32.43 -1.92
CA SER A 196 37.25 33.23 -2.10
C SER A 196 38.52 32.55 -1.57
N LEU A 197 38.38 31.49 -0.76
CA LEU A 197 39.50 30.77 -0.15
C LEU A 197 40.17 29.81 -1.15
N PRO A 198 41.47 29.52 -0.97
CA PRO A 198 42.21 28.61 -1.84
C PRO A 198 41.66 27.17 -1.77
N GLN A 199 41.43 26.60 -2.95
CA GLN A 199 40.85 25.28 -3.18
C GLN A 199 41.61 24.17 -2.44
N THR A 200 41.01 23.67 -1.36
CA THR A 200 41.49 22.53 -0.57
C THR A 200 40.38 21.49 -0.41
N THR A 201 40.74 20.22 -0.14
CA THR A 201 39.77 19.15 0.14
C THR A 201 38.90 19.45 1.37
N ALA A 202 39.45 20.17 2.35
CA ALA A 202 38.72 20.67 3.50
C ALA A 202 37.65 21.71 3.11
N GLN A 203 37.96 22.64 2.19
CA GLN A 203 37.01 23.62 1.70
C GLN A 203 35.89 22.96 0.88
N SER A 204 36.19 22.05 -0.05
CA SER A 204 35.16 21.40 -0.87
C SER A 204 34.22 20.54 -0.03
N SER A 205 34.75 19.82 0.97
CA SER A 205 33.91 19.06 1.92
C SER A 205 33.04 19.94 2.81
N LEU A 206 33.57 21.07 3.30
CA LEU A 206 32.80 22.04 4.08
C LEU A 206 31.69 22.69 3.23
N LEU A 207 32.02 23.07 1.99
CA LEU A 207 31.09 23.64 1.02
C LEU A 207 29.92 22.71 0.74
N LEU A 208 30.19 21.44 0.43
CA LEU A 208 29.16 20.43 0.17
C LEU A 208 28.32 20.14 1.42
N ALA A 209 28.95 20.10 2.60
CA ALA A 209 28.22 19.90 3.84
C ALA A 209 27.26 21.06 4.13
N CYS A 210 27.71 22.31 3.98
CA CYS A 210 26.86 23.50 4.12
C CYS A 210 25.72 23.53 3.09
N LEU A 211 25.99 23.15 1.84
CA LEU A 211 24.97 23.06 0.78
C LEU A 211 23.93 21.97 1.08
N SER A 212 24.37 20.81 1.55
CA SER A 212 23.50 19.67 1.85
C SER A 212 22.46 19.95 2.94
N CYS A 213 22.77 20.90 3.83
CA CYS A 213 21.92 21.30 4.94
C CYS A 213 20.86 22.37 4.59
N GLN A 214 20.89 22.93 3.37
CA GLN A 214 19.95 24.00 2.97
C GLN A 214 18.50 23.48 2.82
N GLN A 215 17.53 24.19 3.41
CA GLN A 215 16.12 23.80 3.42
C GLN A 215 15.32 24.38 2.24
N ILE A 216 15.06 23.56 1.23
CA ILE A 216 14.41 23.95 -0.03
C ILE A 216 12.86 23.95 0.10
N TYR A 217 12.27 23.21 1.05
CA TYR A 217 10.80 23.10 1.16
C TYR A 217 10.19 24.19 2.07
N ASN A 218 11.03 24.95 2.77
CA ASN A 218 10.57 25.99 3.69
C ASN A 218 10.39 27.33 2.95
N PRO A 219 9.19 27.94 2.96
CA PRO A 219 8.90 29.18 2.22
C PRO A 219 9.74 30.38 2.66
N ALA A 220 10.22 30.39 3.92
CA ALA A 220 11.05 31.49 4.44
C ALA A 220 12.52 31.39 4.01
N LEU A 221 13.01 30.18 3.72
CA LEU A 221 14.44 29.90 3.48
C LEU A 221 14.75 29.53 2.02
N ILE A 222 13.75 29.45 1.14
CA ILE A 222 13.98 29.06 -0.26
C ILE A 222 14.83 30.07 -1.02
N GLU A 223 14.63 31.38 -0.82
CA GLU A 223 15.40 32.43 -1.50
C GLU A 223 16.87 32.42 -1.06
N SER A 224 17.13 32.26 0.24
CA SER A 224 18.50 32.14 0.76
C SER A 224 19.16 30.83 0.31
N SER A 225 18.41 29.72 0.29
CA SER A 225 18.88 28.43 -0.23
C SER A 225 19.23 28.52 -1.71
N TYR A 226 18.36 29.14 -2.53
CA TYR A 226 18.63 29.36 -3.95
C TYR A 226 19.83 30.28 -4.15
N ALA A 227 19.97 31.36 -3.36
CA ALA A 227 21.13 32.24 -3.42
C ALA A 227 22.45 31.49 -3.11
N ALA A 228 22.42 30.54 -2.16
CA ALA A 228 23.56 29.66 -1.88
C ALA A 228 23.91 28.76 -3.08
N TYR A 229 22.92 28.02 -3.61
CA TYR A 229 23.14 27.17 -4.79
C TYR A 229 23.61 27.97 -6.00
N ARG A 230 23.07 29.18 -6.20
CA ARG A 230 23.47 30.09 -7.26
C ARG A 230 24.92 30.54 -7.09
N ALA A 231 25.32 31.02 -5.92
CA ALA A 231 26.68 31.49 -5.67
C ALA A 231 27.73 30.39 -5.93
N VAL A 232 27.45 29.17 -5.46
CA VAL A 232 28.37 28.05 -5.65
C VAL A 232 28.43 27.61 -7.11
N THR A 233 27.29 27.57 -7.79
CA THR A 233 27.24 27.19 -9.21
C THR A 233 27.93 28.24 -10.09
N GLU A 234 27.68 29.53 -9.85
CA GLU A 234 28.32 30.62 -10.61
C GLU A 234 29.85 30.58 -10.43
N ALA A 235 30.34 30.32 -9.22
CA ALA A 235 31.77 30.12 -8.97
C ALA A 235 32.32 28.88 -9.67
N ALA A 236 31.60 27.76 -9.65
CA ALA A 236 32.01 26.53 -10.35
C ALA A 236 32.06 26.72 -11.87
N VAL A 237 31.11 27.47 -12.44
CA VAL A 237 31.09 27.83 -13.87
C VAL A 237 32.26 28.76 -14.21
N PHE A 238 32.53 29.78 -13.39
CA PHE A 238 33.66 30.69 -13.59
C PHE A 238 35.02 29.98 -13.53
N GLN A 239 35.16 29.01 -12.61
CA GLN A 239 36.36 28.19 -12.44
C GLN A 239 36.42 26.98 -13.40
N GLN A 240 35.41 26.78 -14.26
CA GLN A 240 35.29 25.66 -15.20
C GLN A 240 35.35 24.26 -14.55
N HIS A 241 34.83 24.11 -13.32
CA HIS A 241 34.80 22.83 -12.61
C HIS A 241 33.63 21.96 -13.06
N THR A 242 33.84 21.18 -14.14
CA THR A 242 32.81 20.34 -14.76
C THR A 242 32.17 19.34 -13.79
N GLU A 243 32.95 18.69 -12.92
CA GLU A 243 32.43 17.72 -11.94
C GLU A 243 31.41 18.31 -10.95
N HIS A 244 31.64 19.55 -10.50
CA HIS A 244 30.75 20.25 -9.58
C HIS A 244 29.48 20.71 -10.30
N VAL A 245 29.63 21.24 -11.52
CA VAL A 245 28.49 21.66 -12.36
C VAL A 245 27.58 20.47 -12.68
N MET A 246 28.16 19.31 -13.03
CA MET A 246 27.40 18.07 -13.24
C MET A 246 26.57 17.67 -12.03
N ALA A 247 27.15 17.76 -10.82
CA ALA A 247 26.46 17.37 -9.59
C ALA A 247 25.35 18.36 -9.19
N LEU A 248 25.54 19.65 -9.49
CA LEU A 248 24.62 20.72 -9.12
C LEU A 248 23.44 20.86 -10.09
N LEU A 249 23.58 20.49 -11.37
CA LEU A 249 22.53 20.61 -12.38
C LEU A 249 21.19 19.94 -12.01
N PRO A 250 21.15 18.67 -11.56
CA PRO A 250 19.90 18.05 -11.11
C PRO A 250 19.31 18.73 -9.87
N MET A 251 20.17 19.19 -8.95
CA MET A 251 19.73 19.94 -7.77
C MET A 251 19.11 21.29 -8.15
N LEU A 252 19.67 22.02 -9.10
CA LEU A 252 19.10 23.26 -9.61
C LEU A 252 17.73 23.04 -10.26
N ALA A 253 17.56 21.95 -11.02
CA ALA A 253 16.25 21.58 -11.55
C ALA A 253 15.23 21.31 -10.42
N ARG A 254 15.62 20.61 -9.35
CA ARG A 254 14.78 20.43 -8.15
C ARG A 254 14.45 21.74 -7.43
N VAL A 255 15.42 22.63 -7.28
CA VAL A 255 15.20 23.96 -6.69
C VAL A 255 14.22 24.77 -7.55
N SER A 256 14.33 24.70 -8.88
CA SER A 256 13.40 25.38 -9.78
C SER A 256 11.95 24.92 -9.61
N TYR A 257 11.74 23.61 -9.40
CA TYR A 257 10.43 23.05 -9.11
C TYR A 257 9.86 23.57 -7.78
N GLN A 258 10.68 23.58 -6.73
CA GLN A 258 10.24 24.06 -5.42
C GLN A 258 9.98 25.58 -5.40
N LEU A 259 10.74 26.36 -6.17
CA LEU A 259 10.45 27.79 -6.38
C LEU A 259 9.06 28.00 -6.99
N ILE A 260 8.70 27.21 -8.01
CA ILE A 260 7.36 27.27 -8.62
C ILE A 260 6.28 26.87 -7.62
N LYS A 261 6.47 25.75 -6.90
CA LYS A 261 5.51 25.25 -5.91
C LYS A 261 5.26 26.24 -4.77
N LEU A 262 6.27 27.04 -4.42
CA LEU A 262 6.19 28.10 -3.41
C LEU A 262 5.87 29.49 -4.01
N GLU A 263 5.43 29.55 -5.26
CA GLU A 263 4.99 30.76 -5.97
C GLU A 263 6.07 31.86 -6.12
N ARG A 264 7.34 31.46 -6.26
CA ARG A 264 8.50 32.34 -6.50
C ARG A 264 8.93 32.31 -7.98
N ASP A 265 9.78 33.26 -8.39
CA ASP A 265 10.24 33.40 -9.80
C ASP A 265 11.39 32.42 -10.11
N PRO A 266 11.21 31.45 -11.03
CA PRO A 266 12.25 30.46 -11.37
C PRO A 266 13.20 30.92 -12.48
N ARG A 267 12.96 32.06 -13.17
CA ARG A 267 13.71 32.45 -14.38
C ARG A 267 15.21 32.63 -14.14
N SER A 268 15.59 33.13 -12.98
CA SER A 268 16.98 33.25 -12.55
C SER A 268 17.67 31.87 -12.50
N CYS A 269 16.96 30.83 -12.07
CA CYS A 269 17.43 29.46 -12.05
C CYS A 269 17.56 28.89 -13.47
N TYR A 270 16.59 29.12 -14.35
CA TYR A 270 16.66 28.68 -15.75
C TYR A 270 17.86 29.28 -16.49
N ASN A 271 18.11 30.57 -16.31
CA ASN A 271 19.28 31.24 -16.90
C ASN A 271 20.61 30.66 -16.36
N LEU A 272 20.65 30.27 -15.08
CA LEU A 272 21.83 29.63 -14.50
C LEU A 272 22.06 28.24 -15.08
N ILE A 273 21.00 27.44 -15.24
CA ILE A 273 21.08 26.11 -15.87
C ILE A 273 21.55 26.25 -17.33
N GLU A 274 21.05 27.23 -18.07
CA GLU A 274 21.49 27.51 -19.44
C GLU A 274 22.99 27.83 -19.51
N ARG A 275 23.50 28.67 -18.58
CA ARG A 275 24.93 28.98 -18.48
C ARG A 275 25.78 27.76 -18.13
N CYS A 276 25.28 26.85 -17.30
CA CYS A 276 25.97 25.59 -17.00
C CYS A 276 26.14 24.72 -18.25
N PHE A 277 25.09 24.60 -19.08
CA PHE A 277 25.19 23.87 -20.34
C PHE A 277 26.08 24.60 -21.36
N ALA A 278 26.12 25.92 -21.37
CA ALA A 278 26.99 26.70 -22.27
C ALA A 278 28.51 26.44 -22.11
N LEU A 279 28.94 25.71 -21.08
CA LEU A 279 30.33 25.22 -20.95
C LEU A 279 30.72 24.16 -22.00
N ASP A 280 29.73 23.54 -22.67
CA ASP A 280 29.92 22.54 -23.75
C ASP A 280 30.87 21.38 -23.43
N ALA A 281 30.97 21.00 -22.16
CA ALA A 281 31.80 19.89 -21.69
C ALA A 281 31.17 18.50 -22.02
N PRO A 282 31.95 17.49 -22.43
CA PRO A 282 31.43 16.18 -22.82
C PRO A 282 30.76 15.44 -21.66
N GLU A 283 31.17 15.69 -20.42
CA GLU A 283 30.63 15.01 -19.24
C GLU A 283 29.18 15.45 -18.94
N LEU A 284 28.78 16.66 -19.37
CA LEU A 284 27.40 17.17 -19.21
C LEU A 284 26.36 16.35 -19.99
N ARG A 285 26.79 15.58 -21.00
CA ARG A 285 25.92 14.64 -21.75
C ARG A 285 25.32 13.56 -20.85
N THR A 286 25.98 13.21 -19.74
CA THR A 286 25.48 12.20 -18.81
C THR A 286 24.35 12.72 -17.92
N VAL A 287 24.31 14.03 -17.67
CA VAL A 287 23.38 14.68 -16.73
C VAL A 287 22.15 15.25 -17.42
N ALA A 288 22.28 15.63 -18.70
CA ALA A 288 21.23 16.25 -19.50
C ALA A 288 19.88 15.51 -19.42
N GLY A 289 19.88 14.18 -19.49
CA GLY A 289 18.65 13.36 -19.39
C GLY A 289 17.93 13.50 -18.04
N ILE A 290 18.64 13.39 -16.92
CA ILE A 290 18.01 13.50 -15.59
C ILE A 290 17.54 14.93 -15.33
N THR A 291 18.34 15.93 -15.71
CA THR A 291 17.94 17.34 -15.62
C THR A 291 16.69 17.63 -16.45
N LEU A 292 16.58 17.09 -17.66
CA LEU A 292 15.38 17.24 -18.50
C LEU A 292 14.14 16.63 -17.84
N MET A 293 14.27 15.44 -17.24
CA MET A 293 13.16 14.77 -16.56
C MET A 293 12.70 15.55 -15.33
N LEU A 294 13.63 16.11 -14.55
CA LEU A 294 13.31 16.96 -13.39
C LEU A 294 12.70 18.31 -13.80
N LEU A 295 13.16 18.90 -14.91
CA LEU A 295 12.55 20.11 -15.47
C LEU A 295 11.15 19.85 -16.04
N ALA A 296 10.86 18.62 -16.49
CA ALA A 296 9.53 18.26 -16.95
C ALA A 296 8.47 18.39 -15.85
N GLU A 297 8.82 18.08 -14.60
CA GLU A 297 7.92 18.19 -13.44
C GLU A 297 7.43 19.62 -13.24
N ASN A 298 8.25 20.63 -13.57
CA ASN A 298 7.85 22.03 -13.51
C ASN A 298 6.58 22.30 -14.33
N LEU A 299 6.38 21.59 -15.47
CA LEU A 299 5.25 21.82 -16.36
C LEU A 299 3.89 21.58 -15.70
N ALA A 300 3.82 20.79 -14.62
CA ALA A 300 2.57 20.54 -13.91
C ALA A 300 2.05 21.78 -13.15
N ASP A 301 2.96 22.54 -12.53
CA ASP A 301 2.62 23.64 -11.61
C ASP A 301 3.04 25.03 -12.15
N THR A 302 3.66 25.11 -13.34
CA THR A 302 4.18 26.36 -13.90
C THR A 302 3.08 27.30 -14.39
N SER A 303 3.27 28.60 -14.17
CA SER A 303 2.42 29.65 -14.75
C SER A 303 2.79 29.96 -16.21
N ALA A 304 1.83 30.46 -16.99
CA ALA A 304 2.07 30.82 -18.40
C ALA A 304 3.22 31.84 -18.61
N LEU A 305 3.56 32.62 -17.57
CA LEU A 305 4.61 33.64 -17.62
C LEU A 305 6.01 33.04 -17.83
N TYR A 306 6.29 31.88 -17.23
CA TYR A 306 7.63 31.26 -17.24
C TYR A 306 7.76 30.12 -18.24
N LEU A 307 6.64 29.75 -18.88
CA LEU A 307 6.53 28.57 -19.73
C LEU A 307 7.40 28.69 -20.99
N HIS A 308 7.53 29.89 -21.55
CA HIS A 308 8.32 30.11 -22.77
C HIS A 308 9.81 29.91 -22.50
N GLU A 309 10.33 30.49 -21.42
CA GLU A 309 11.72 30.33 -20.98
C GLU A 309 12.04 28.87 -20.66
N LEU A 310 11.13 28.16 -19.98
CA LEU A 310 11.30 26.74 -19.69
C LEU A 310 11.39 25.90 -20.97
N PHE A 311 10.49 26.12 -21.95
CA PHE A 311 10.55 25.40 -23.23
C PHE A 311 11.81 25.74 -24.03
N ASN A 312 12.27 26.99 -24.02
CA ASN A 312 13.52 27.39 -24.68
C ASN A 312 14.75 26.73 -24.05
N LEU A 313 14.80 26.66 -22.71
CA LEU A 313 15.86 25.93 -22.01
C LEU A 313 15.86 24.44 -22.42
N CYS A 314 14.69 23.80 -22.41
CA CYS A 314 14.58 22.38 -22.70
C CYS A 314 14.88 22.05 -24.17
N ILE A 315 14.43 22.86 -25.13
CA ILE A 315 14.76 22.64 -26.56
C ILE A 315 16.26 22.82 -26.81
N ASN A 316 16.93 23.75 -26.10
CA ASN A 316 18.39 23.92 -26.19
C ASN A 316 19.13 22.68 -25.68
N ILE A 317 18.69 22.09 -24.57
CA ILE A 317 19.26 20.85 -24.03
C ILE A 317 19.04 19.68 -25.01
N ILE A 318 17.80 19.51 -25.49
CA ILE A 318 17.41 18.44 -26.41
C ILE A 318 18.15 18.54 -27.76
N SER A 319 18.42 19.75 -28.24
CA SER A 319 19.06 19.93 -29.55
C SER A 319 20.58 19.72 -29.50
N LYS A 320 21.22 19.97 -28.35
CA LYS A 320 22.69 19.97 -28.21
C LYS A 320 23.28 18.71 -27.58
N TYR A 321 22.56 18.03 -26.67
CA TYR A 321 23.10 16.91 -25.89
C TYR A 321 22.38 15.59 -26.17
N GLU A 322 23.05 14.49 -25.83
CA GLU A 322 22.44 13.16 -25.78
C GLU A 322 21.63 13.00 -24.48
N TYR A 323 20.49 12.30 -24.57
CA TYR A 323 19.57 12.07 -23.47
C TYR A 323 18.94 10.68 -23.60
N SER A 324 18.45 10.12 -22.49
CA SER A 324 17.71 8.86 -22.50
C SER A 324 16.33 9.04 -23.14
N SER A 325 15.81 8.02 -23.83
CA SER A 325 14.49 8.08 -24.47
C SER A 325 13.39 8.41 -23.46
N ILE A 326 13.48 7.82 -22.27
CA ILE A 326 12.51 8.00 -21.19
C ILE A 326 12.45 9.45 -20.72
N SER A 327 13.58 10.15 -20.61
CA SER A 327 13.59 11.56 -20.20
C SER A 327 12.85 12.47 -21.18
N LEU A 328 13.02 12.24 -22.49
CA LEU A 328 12.25 12.95 -23.51
C LEU A 328 10.78 12.57 -23.47
N ASN A 329 10.46 11.28 -23.27
CA ASN A 329 9.08 10.81 -23.17
C ASN A 329 8.33 11.46 -21.99
N VAL A 330 8.97 11.57 -20.82
CA VAL A 330 8.39 12.24 -19.64
C VAL A 330 8.13 13.73 -19.95
N PHE A 331 9.11 14.41 -20.55
CA PHE A 331 8.97 15.82 -20.91
C PHE A 331 7.82 16.05 -21.91
N VAL A 332 7.75 15.23 -22.96
CA VAL A 332 6.68 15.29 -23.95
C VAL A 332 5.33 15.00 -23.31
N ALA A 333 5.22 13.98 -22.47
CA ALA A 333 3.98 13.62 -21.77
C ALA A 333 3.40 14.79 -20.99
N LEU A 334 4.23 15.47 -20.20
CA LEU A 334 3.82 16.64 -19.40
C LEU A 334 3.67 17.91 -20.24
N SER A 335 4.24 17.98 -21.44
CA SER A 335 4.03 19.10 -22.37
C SER A 335 2.68 19.03 -23.09
N LEU A 336 2.12 17.84 -23.29
CA LEU A 336 0.85 17.64 -23.99
C LEU A 336 -0.34 18.34 -23.30
N GLN A 337 -0.30 18.48 -21.98
CA GLN A 337 -1.35 19.20 -21.24
C GLN A 337 -1.51 20.66 -21.68
N TRP A 338 -0.40 21.33 -22.00
CA TRP A 338 -0.40 22.70 -22.48
C TRP A 338 -0.85 22.83 -23.93
N LEU A 339 -0.64 21.78 -24.74
CA LEU A 339 -1.02 21.77 -26.15
C LEU A 339 -2.51 21.46 -26.38
N ASN A 340 -3.15 20.74 -25.44
CA ASN A 340 -4.56 20.36 -25.57
C ASN A 340 -5.52 21.56 -25.43
N LEU A 341 -5.15 22.58 -24.66
CA LEU A 341 -5.94 23.79 -24.41
C LEU A 341 -5.11 25.04 -24.76
N PRO A 342 -4.95 25.38 -26.06
CA PRO A 342 -4.18 26.54 -26.46
C PRO A 342 -4.83 27.84 -25.98
N SER A 343 -4.00 28.77 -25.48
CA SER A 343 -4.42 30.09 -25.02
C SER A 343 -3.58 31.18 -25.72
N TYR A 344 -4.14 32.39 -25.83
CA TYR A 344 -3.40 33.56 -26.31
C TYR A 344 -2.15 33.84 -25.46
N LEU A 345 -2.19 33.51 -24.16
CA LEU A 345 -1.08 33.71 -23.24
C LEU A 345 0.07 32.73 -23.47
N THR A 346 -0.20 31.56 -24.06
CA THR A 346 0.80 30.50 -24.25
C THR A 346 1.28 30.38 -25.70
N ALA A 347 0.80 31.22 -26.62
CA ALA A 347 1.06 31.08 -28.05
C ALA A 347 2.55 31.03 -28.44
N SER A 348 3.42 31.81 -27.79
CA SER A 348 4.88 31.77 -28.01
C SER A 348 5.51 30.47 -27.50
N ALA A 349 5.11 30.02 -26.32
CA ALA A 349 5.55 28.77 -25.70
C ALA A 349 5.12 27.54 -26.52
N LEU A 350 3.87 27.50 -27.02
CA LEU A 350 3.35 26.37 -27.79
C LEU A 350 4.04 26.19 -29.15
N LYS A 351 4.56 27.27 -29.76
CA LYS A 351 5.40 27.18 -30.96
C LYS A 351 6.73 26.46 -30.71
N VAL A 352 7.27 26.56 -29.49
CA VAL A 352 8.49 25.84 -29.11
C VAL A 352 8.13 24.39 -28.76
N ALA A 353 7.05 24.17 -28.01
CA ALA A 353 6.57 22.83 -27.67
C ALA A 353 6.24 21.98 -28.91
N SER A 354 5.66 22.57 -29.96
CA SER A 354 5.43 21.87 -31.25
C SER A 354 6.73 21.43 -31.92
N LYS A 355 7.76 22.26 -31.95
CA LYS A 355 9.09 21.86 -32.44
C LYS A 355 9.68 20.70 -31.64
N ILE A 356 9.49 20.68 -30.32
CA ILE A 356 9.94 19.56 -29.46
C ILE A 356 9.17 18.28 -29.82
N LEU A 357 7.87 18.38 -30.11
CA LEU A 357 7.09 17.24 -30.59
C LEU A 357 7.56 16.72 -31.95
N ASP A 358 7.96 17.60 -32.86
CA ASP A 358 8.51 17.21 -34.17
C ASP A 358 9.83 16.44 -33.99
N ILE A 359 10.74 16.97 -33.15
CA ILE A 359 11.98 16.26 -32.78
C ILE A 359 11.67 14.90 -32.16
N TYR A 360 10.69 14.83 -31.26
CA TYR A 360 10.26 13.57 -30.67
C TYR A 360 9.71 12.60 -31.71
N GLN A 361 8.94 13.06 -32.70
CA GLN A 361 8.41 12.24 -33.79
C GLN A 361 9.52 11.62 -34.63
N ASP A 362 10.56 12.39 -34.94
CA ASP A 362 11.69 11.99 -35.78
C ASP A 362 12.77 11.18 -35.03
N ASN A 363 12.80 11.23 -33.70
CA ASN A 363 13.84 10.57 -32.91
C ASN A 363 13.63 9.05 -32.77
N TYR A 364 14.49 8.27 -33.43
CA TYR A 364 14.59 6.80 -33.34
C TYR A 364 15.91 6.32 -32.71
N LYS A 365 16.67 7.20 -32.04
CA LYS A 365 18.00 6.85 -31.55
C LYS A 365 17.92 5.85 -30.39
N ASP A 366 18.70 4.77 -30.50
CA ASP A 366 18.92 3.82 -29.41
C ASP A 366 19.78 4.44 -28.31
N ASP A 367 19.32 4.33 -27.06
CA ASP A 367 19.98 4.86 -25.87
C ASP A 367 21.26 4.07 -25.53
N THR A 368 22.35 4.80 -25.23
CA THR A 368 23.71 4.27 -25.03
C THR A 368 23.91 3.54 -23.69
N ARG A 369 22.94 3.59 -22.75
CA ARG A 369 22.93 2.87 -21.45
C ARG A 369 24.07 3.24 -20.48
N LEU A 370 24.80 4.33 -20.71
CA LEU A 370 25.97 4.71 -19.90
C LEU A 370 25.75 5.98 -19.06
N HIS A 371 24.59 6.63 -19.15
CA HIS A 371 24.34 7.91 -18.50
C HIS A 371 24.30 7.80 -16.96
N THR A 372 23.58 6.82 -16.41
CA THR A 372 23.42 6.67 -14.95
C THR A 372 24.69 6.15 -14.22
N PRO A 373 25.44 5.16 -14.75
CA PRO A 373 26.69 4.70 -14.13
C PRO A 373 27.77 5.78 -14.09
N ASN A 374 27.91 6.58 -15.15
CA ASN A 374 28.90 7.66 -15.21
C ASN A 374 28.59 8.77 -14.19
N LEU A 375 27.31 9.07 -13.99
CA LEU A 375 26.91 10.02 -12.94
C LEU A 375 27.11 9.44 -11.53
N LYS A 376 26.96 8.12 -11.34
CA LYS A 376 27.24 7.45 -10.05
C LYS A 376 28.73 7.56 -9.67
N ALA A 377 29.63 7.57 -10.65
CA ALA A 377 31.08 7.66 -10.40
C ALA A 377 31.51 9.01 -9.79
N ASN A 378 30.72 10.08 -9.99
CA ASN A 378 31.03 11.40 -9.44
C ASN A 378 30.78 11.45 -7.93
N LYS A 379 31.85 11.60 -7.13
CA LYS A 379 31.81 11.66 -5.66
C LYS A 379 30.95 12.82 -5.13
N THR A 380 31.03 13.99 -5.78
CA THR A 380 30.25 15.18 -5.43
C THR A 380 28.75 14.93 -5.61
N PHE A 381 28.38 14.28 -6.71
CA PHE A 381 26.99 13.90 -6.95
C PHE A 381 26.48 12.87 -5.93
N GLN A 382 27.28 11.87 -5.55
CA GLN A 382 26.88 10.91 -4.51
C GLN A 382 26.60 11.57 -3.15
N SER A 383 27.32 12.65 -2.81
CA SER A 383 27.05 13.41 -1.60
C SER A 383 25.71 14.16 -1.67
N LEU A 384 25.41 14.77 -2.81
CA LEU A 384 24.18 15.55 -3.02
C LEU A 384 22.94 14.69 -3.31
N LEU A 385 23.10 13.51 -3.90
CA LEU A 385 22.01 12.63 -4.33
C LEU A 385 21.01 12.32 -3.21
N TYR A 386 21.50 12.06 -2.00
CA TYR A 386 20.67 11.70 -0.85
C TYR A 386 20.17 12.91 -0.06
N THR A 387 20.47 14.13 -0.50
CA THR A 387 19.94 15.33 0.13
C THR A 387 18.47 15.50 -0.24
N ASP A 388 18.07 15.38 -1.49
CA ASP A 388 16.65 15.44 -1.88
C ASP A 388 16.09 14.03 -2.11
N SER A 389 15.01 13.69 -1.40
CA SER A 389 14.38 12.38 -1.53
C SER A 389 13.90 12.11 -2.94
N HIS A 390 13.25 13.09 -3.56
CA HIS A 390 12.71 12.98 -4.91
C HIS A 390 13.81 12.77 -5.96
N LEU A 391 14.92 13.52 -5.86
CA LEU A 391 16.09 13.28 -6.73
C LEU A 391 16.61 11.85 -6.63
N SER A 392 16.72 11.31 -5.41
CA SER A 392 17.20 9.93 -5.22
C SER A 392 16.26 8.88 -5.82
N ILE A 393 14.94 9.09 -5.72
CA ILE A 393 13.91 8.24 -6.33
C ILE A 393 14.05 8.28 -7.86
N VAL A 394 14.06 9.48 -8.44
CA VAL A 394 14.22 9.71 -9.88
C VAL A 394 15.50 9.07 -10.43
N PHE A 395 16.62 9.24 -9.74
CA PHE A 395 17.88 8.61 -10.13
C PHE A 395 17.80 7.08 -10.09
N LYS A 396 17.18 6.52 -9.03
CA LYS A 396 17.03 5.06 -8.89
C LYS A 396 16.10 4.47 -9.94
N LEU A 397 15.04 5.17 -10.32
CA LEU A 397 14.14 4.76 -11.41
C LEU A 397 14.88 4.70 -12.74
N ASN A 398 15.70 5.70 -13.07
CA ASN A 398 16.51 5.69 -14.29
C ASN A 398 17.52 4.53 -14.28
N GLN A 399 18.20 4.31 -13.14
CA GLN A 399 19.11 3.18 -12.97
C GLN A 399 18.41 1.83 -13.20
N ASN A 400 17.19 1.68 -12.67
CA ASN A 400 16.43 0.44 -12.80
C ASN A 400 15.84 0.29 -14.20
N TRP A 401 15.42 1.38 -14.83
CA TRP A 401 14.95 1.39 -16.21
C TRP A 401 16.04 0.91 -17.17
N GLU A 402 17.26 1.45 -17.09
CA GLU A 402 18.40 1.03 -17.91
C GLU A 402 18.69 -0.48 -17.81
N ARG A 403 18.42 -1.09 -16.64
CA ARG A 403 18.64 -2.52 -16.37
C ARG A 403 17.47 -3.42 -16.77
N MET A 404 16.24 -2.93 -16.63
CA MET A 404 15.02 -3.75 -16.67
C MET A 404 14.24 -3.62 -17.97
N ARG A 405 14.47 -2.54 -18.72
CA ARG A 405 13.70 -2.17 -19.92
C ARG A 405 13.57 -3.29 -20.97
N ASP A 406 14.51 -4.24 -21.01
CA ASP A 406 14.54 -5.31 -22.02
C ASP A 406 14.11 -6.68 -21.45
N ASN A 407 13.72 -6.76 -20.18
CA ASN A 407 13.26 -7.99 -19.53
C ASN A 407 11.74 -7.91 -19.19
N PRO A 408 10.87 -8.61 -19.94
CA PRO A 408 9.42 -8.51 -19.79
C PRO A 408 8.91 -9.02 -18.43
N ASP A 409 9.45 -10.13 -17.94
CA ASP A 409 8.98 -10.77 -16.70
C ASP A 409 9.27 -9.88 -15.49
N LYS A 410 10.45 -9.29 -15.48
CA LYS A 410 10.89 -8.37 -14.45
C LYS A 410 10.03 -7.09 -14.42
N LEU A 411 9.78 -6.47 -15.58
CA LEU A 411 8.90 -5.29 -15.67
C LEU A 411 7.47 -5.60 -15.24
N LYS A 412 6.92 -6.75 -15.66
CA LYS A 412 5.57 -7.17 -15.26
C LYS A 412 5.48 -7.38 -13.76
N SER A 413 6.44 -8.09 -13.15
CA SER A 413 6.48 -8.29 -11.70
C SER A 413 6.63 -6.98 -10.92
N TRP A 414 7.41 -6.04 -11.45
CA TRP A 414 7.61 -4.73 -10.84
C TRP A 414 6.31 -3.91 -10.87
N LEU A 415 5.59 -3.90 -11.99
CA LEU A 415 4.29 -3.23 -12.10
C LEU A 415 3.21 -3.88 -11.24
N ASP A 416 3.21 -5.21 -11.11
CA ASP A 416 2.29 -5.93 -10.23
C ASP A 416 2.56 -5.57 -8.76
N SER A 417 3.85 -5.40 -8.39
CA SER A 417 4.24 -4.90 -7.07
C SER A 417 3.84 -3.44 -6.88
N LEU A 418 3.99 -2.59 -7.91
CA LEU A 418 3.59 -1.19 -7.85
C LEU A 418 2.08 -1.04 -7.69
N ALA A 419 1.28 -1.95 -8.26
CA ALA A 419 -0.18 -1.90 -8.14
C ALA A 419 -0.67 -2.03 -6.68
N THR A 420 0.06 -2.75 -5.82
CA THR A 420 -0.31 -2.96 -4.40
C THR A 420 0.19 -1.84 -3.47
N VAL A 421 1.07 -0.96 -3.93
CA VAL A 421 1.68 0.11 -3.12
C VAL A 421 0.71 1.26 -2.85
N ASN A 422 0.97 2.06 -1.81
CA ASN A 422 0.20 3.28 -1.48
C ASN A 422 0.11 4.25 -2.68
N ASN A 423 -1.02 4.93 -2.79
CA ASN A 423 -1.31 5.88 -3.86
C ASN A 423 -0.38 7.10 -3.86
N GLU A 424 0.12 7.55 -2.71
CA GLU A 424 1.02 8.71 -2.62
C GLU A 424 2.33 8.52 -3.41
N ILE A 425 2.96 7.35 -3.29
CA ILE A 425 4.19 7.06 -4.04
C ILE A 425 3.89 6.93 -5.53
N LYS A 426 2.76 6.32 -5.87
CA LYS A 426 2.31 6.25 -7.27
C LYS A 426 2.14 7.67 -7.86
N LEU A 427 1.84 8.69 -7.05
CA LEU A 427 1.85 10.09 -7.47
C LEU A 427 3.26 10.63 -7.68
N GLU A 428 4.21 10.34 -6.79
CA GLU A 428 5.62 10.72 -6.99
C GLU A 428 6.20 10.07 -8.26
N LEU A 429 5.79 8.84 -8.56
CA LEU A 429 6.20 8.11 -9.76
C LEU A 429 5.42 8.50 -11.04
N LEU A 430 4.39 9.34 -10.92
CA LEU A 430 3.49 9.66 -12.04
C LEU A 430 4.22 10.18 -13.28
N PRO A 431 5.15 11.16 -13.22
CA PRO A 431 5.87 11.62 -14.41
C PRO A 431 6.56 10.49 -15.16
N PHE A 432 7.24 9.61 -14.42
CA PHE A 432 7.95 8.45 -14.98
C PHE A 432 6.98 7.44 -15.64
N LEU A 433 5.85 7.14 -14.99
CA LEU A 433 4.81 6.26 -15.54
C LEU A 433 4.22 6.82 -16.84
N LEU A 434 3.98 8.13 -16.92
CA LEU A 434 3.53 8.78 -18.16
C LEU A 434 4.57 8.66 -19.28
N GLY A 435 5.86 8.78 -18.94
CA GLY A 435 6.96 8.53 -19.87
C GLY A 435 6.98 7.10 -20.42
N MET A 436 6.70 6.09 -19.57
CA MET A 436 6.60 4.69 -20.00
C MET A 436 5.45 4.48 -21.00
N VAL A 437 4.31 5.17 -20.84
CA VAL A 437 3.20 5.06 -21.79
C VAL A 437 3.58 5.61 -23.16
N LEU A 438 4.40 6.68 -23.21
CA LEU A 438 4.85 7.31 -24.47
C LEU A 438 6.01 6.59 -25.15
N GLU A 439 6.63 5.59 -24.54
CA GLU A 439 7.75 4.87 -25.14
C GLU A 439 7.36 4.21 -26.48
N LYS A 440 8.21 4.36 -27.51
CA LYS A 440 7.91 3.97 -28.90
C LYS A 440 8.43 2.57 -29.24
N ARG A 441 8.17 1.59 -28.38
CA ARG A 441 8.53 0.19 -28.64
C ARG A 441 7.46 -0.50 -29.48
N LYS A 442 7.88 -1.28 -30.47
CA LYS A 442 7.01 -2.04 -31.38
C LYS A 442 6.77 -3.48 -30.93
N GLU A 443 7.30 -3.87 -29.77
CA GLU A 443 7.26 -5.25 -29.28
C GLU A 443 5.91 -5.54 -28.63
N ALA A 444 5.24 -6.62 -29.05
CA ALA A 444 3.90 -6.98 -28.57
C ALA A 444 3.84 -7.16 -27.05
N TRP A 445 4.90 -7.67 -26.42
CA TRP A 445 4.96 -7.84 -24.96
C TRP A 445 4.97 -6.50 -24.21
N TYR A 446 5.51 -5.43 -24.83
CA TYR A 446 5.57 -4.10 -24.22
C TYR A 446 4.20 -3.42 -24.27
N GLU A 447 3.36 -3.75 -25.25
CA GLU A 447 1.98 -3.26 -25.32
C GLU A 447 1.16 -3.69 -24.10
N GLU A 448 1.35 -4.91 -23.61
CA GLU A 448 0.73 -5.39 -22.36
C GLU A 448 1.22 -4.60 -21.13
N VAL A 449 2.50 -4.21 -21.11
CA VAL A 449 3.10 -3.38 -20.05
C VAL A 449 2.46 -1.99 -20.07
N VAL A 450 2.32 -1.37 -21.25
CA VAL A 450 1.65 -0.07 -21.40
C VAL A 450 0.19 -0.12 -20.91
N VAL A 451 -0.55 -1.18 -21.24
CA VAL A 451 -1.92 -1.38 -20.75
C VAL A 451 -1.96 -1.46 -19.22
N LYS A 452 -1.04 -2.20 -18.59
CA LYS A 452 -0.95 -2.26 -17.12
C LYS A 452 -0.65 -0.88 -16.52
N VAL A 453 0.28 -0.12 -17.11
CA VAL A 453 0.62 1.24 -16.64
C VAL A 453 -0.58 2.18 -16.76
N ILE A 454 -1.31 2.15 -17.89
CA ILE A 454 -2.53 2.96 -18.08
C ILE A 454 -3.54 2.64 -16.98
N ARG A 455 -3.77 1.36 -16.66
CA ARG A 455 -4.69 0.97 -15.58
C ARG A 455 -4.26 1.51 -14.21
N ILE A 456 -2.96 1.43 -13.89
CA ILE A 456 -2.42 1.99 -12.64
C ILE A 456 -2.67 3.51 -12.58
N VAL A 457 -2.34 4.24 -13.64
CA VAL A 457 -2.49 5.70 -13.68
C VAL A 457 -3.97 6.13 -13.67
N VAL A 458 -4.85 5.38 -14.35
CA VAL A 458 -6.31 5.62 -14.33
C VAL A 458 -6.89 5.40 -12.93
N ASN A 459 -6.39 4.41 -12.18
CA ASN A 459 -6.80 4.19 -10.79
C ASN A 459 -6.42 5.38 -9.89
N LEU A 460 -5.30 6.08 -10.15
CA LEU A 460 -4.89 7.27 -9.39
C LEU A 460 -5.84 8.46 -9.56
N VAL A 461 -6.59 8.53 -10.66
CA VAL A 461 -7.64 9.53 -10.86
C VAL A 461 -8.78 9.35 -9.86
N GLY A 462 -8.93 8.16 -9.26
CA GLY A 462 -9.78 7.93 -8.09
C GLY A 462 -9.33 8.68 -6.83
N TYR A 463 -8.02 8.77 -6.62
CA TYR A 463 -7.43 9.41 -5.46
C TYR A 463 -7.29 10.93 -5.62
N LYS A 464 -6.68 11.39 -6.72
CA LYS A 464 -6.50 12.83 -7.02
C LYS A 464 -7.10 13.19 -8.37
N LYS A 465 -8.18 14.00 -8.36
CA LYS A 465 -8.97 14.33 -9.55
C LYS A 465 -8.21 15.17 -10.59
N GLU A 466 -7.28 16.01 -10.15
CA GLU A 466 -6.48 16.92 -11.00
C GLU A 466 -5.66 16.17 -12.06
N ILE A 467 -5.24 14.94 -11.78
CA ILE A 467 -4.48 14.08 -12.70
C ILE A 467 -5.23 13.83 -14.00
N SER A 468 -6.56 13.85 -13.97
CA SER A 468 -7.38 13.67 -15.18
C SER A 468 -7.10 14.72 -16.25
N VAL A 469 -6.71 15.95 -15.88
CA VAL A 469 -6.36 17.02 -16.82
C VAL A 469 -5.03 16.75 -17.49
N GLN A 470 -4.06 16.18 -16.75
CA GLN A 470 -2.74 15.80 -17.27
C GLN A 470 -2.83 14.56 -18.17
N LEU A 471 -3.66 13.58 -17.78
CA LEU A 471 -3.76 12.29 -18.46
C LEU A 471 -4.57 12.34 -19.76
N LEU A 472 -5.66 13.14 -19.82
CA LEU A 472 -6.51 13.23 -21.01
C LEU A 472 -5.73 13.56 -22.30
N PRO A 473 -4.89 14.60 -22.37
CA PRO A 473 -4.05 14.90 -23.53
C PRO A 473 -3.18 13.73 -23.98
N LEU A 474 -2.60 12.98 -23.03
CA LEU A 474 -1.75 11.83 -23.32
C LEU A 474 -2.55 10.68 -23.92
N LEU A 475 -3.71 10.37 -23.36
CA LEU A 475 -4.63 9.37 -23.92
C LEU A 475 -5.06 9.77 -25.34
N MET A 476 -5.36 11.05 -25.56
CA MET A 476 -5.74 11.59 -26.88
C MET A 476 -4.60 11.45 -27.90
N TYR A 477 -3.37 11.78 -27.51
CA TYR A 477 -2.19 11.61 -28.35
C TYR A 477 -1.99 10.14 -28.74
N LYS A 478 -2.14 9.23 -27.78
CA LYS A 478 -2.01 7.79 -28.00
C LYS A 478 -3.11 7.21 -28.90
N ILE A 479 -4.36 7.64 -28.70
CA ILE A 479 -5.48 7.25 -29.58
C ILE A 479 -5.23 7.68 -31.04
N ALA A 480 -4.69 8.88 -31.24
CA ALA A 480 -4.41 9.42 -32.57
C ALA A 480 -3.23 8.72 -33.27
N ASN A 481 -2.13 8.47 -32.55
CA ASN A 481 -0.84 8.12 -33.15
C ASN A 481 -0.41 6.65 -33.01
N ASP A 482 -0.95 5.89 -32.05
CA ASP A 482 -0.54 4.49 -31.89
C ASP A 482 -1.04 3.62 -33.06
N ARG A 483 -0.37 2.49 -33.29
CA ARG A 483 -0.82 1.47 -34.27
C ARG A 483 -1.50 0.28 -33.58
N CYS A 484 -1.24 0.05 -32.29
CA CYS A 484 -1.79 -1.08 -31.55
C CYS A 484 -3.28 -0.90 -31.22
N PRO A 485 -4.16 -1.85 -31.57
CA PRO A 485 -5.58 -1.78 -31.24
C PRO A 485 -5.86 -1.97 -29.74
N VAL A 486 -5.06 -2.77 -29.03
CA VAL A 486 -5.27 -3.07 -27.60
C VAL A 486 -5.04 -1.82 -26.74
N VAL A 487 -3.94 -1.10 -26.97
CA VAL A 487 -3.63 0.16 -26.28
C VAL A 487 -4.70 1.22 -26.57
N LYS A 488 -5.12 1.37 -27.85
CA LYS A 488 -6.20 2.29 -28.22
C LYS A 488 -7.50 1.98 -27.50
N LEU A 489 -7.86 0.70 -27.42
CA LEU A 489 -9.10 0.27 -26.78
C LEU A 489 -9.08 0.54 -25.26
N GLU A 490 -7.95 0.32 -24.59
CA GLU A 490 -7.80 0.66 -23.17
C GLU A 490 -7.78 2.18 -22.93
N CYS A 491 -7.14 2.97 -23.81
CA CYS A 491 -7.22 4.43 -23.78
C CYS A 491 -8.67 4.92 -23.95
N LEU A 492 -9.44 4.33 -24.88
CA LEU A 492 -10.85 4.67 -25.07
C LEU A 492 -11.70 4.31 -23.84
N ARG A 493 -11.44 3.16 -23.20
CA ARG A 493 -12.09 2.76 -21.93
C ARG A 493 -11.74 3.71 -20.78
N ALA A 494 -10.57 4.34 -20.81
CA ALA A 494 -10.14 5.29 -19.79
C ALA A 494 -10.80 6.68 -19.94
N LEU A 495 -11.23 7.09 -21.14
CA LEU A 495 -11.80 8.42 -21.39
C LEU A 495 -12.98 8.78 -20.48
N PRO A 496 -14.02 7.93 -20.30
CA PRO A 496 -15.13 8.25 -19.40
C PRO A 496 -14.69 8.47 -17.96
N LEU A 497 -13.66 7.75 -17.50
CA LEU A 497 -13.12 7.89 -16.15
C LEU A 497 -12.40 9.22 -15.93
N MET A 498 -11.93 9.88 -17.00
CA MET A 498 -11.34 11.22 -16.95
C MET A 498 -12.39 12.32 -16.77
N ALA A 499 -13.68 12.00 -16.96
CA ALA A 499 -14.77 12.92 -16.70
C ALA A 499 -15.02 13.12 -15.18
N LYS A 500 -14.11 12.78 -14.27
CA LYS A 500 -14.28 13.22 -12.86
C LYS A 500 -14.13 14.73 -12.72
N THR A 501 -13.38 15.37 -13.61
CA THR A 501 -13.29 16.83 -13.75
C THR A 501 -14.28 17.33 -14.80
N LYS A 502 -14.96 18.45 -14.50
CA LYS A 502 -16.01 19.00 -15.35
C LYS A 502 -15.47 19.59 -16.66
N GLU A 503 -14.23 20.06 -16.63
CA GLU A 503 -13.54 20.72 -17.75
C GLU A 503 -13.21 19.75 -18.89
N ASN A 504 -13.00 18.47 -18.58
CA ASN A 504 -12.67 17.45 -19.57
C ASN A 504 -13.87 16.99 -20.41
N VAL A 505 -15.09 17.25 -19.95
CA VAL A 505 -16.34 16.71 -20.53
C VAL A 505 -16.54 17.15 -21.98
N PRO A 506 -16.42 18.44 -22.35
CA PRO A 506 -16.63 18.88 -23.73
C PRO A 506 -15.65 18.20 -24.69
N THR A 507 -14.38 18.06 -24.28
CA THR A 507 -13.34 17.39 -25.07
C THR A 507 -13.69 15.92 -25.26
N ILE A 508 -14.04 15.19 -24.19
CA ILE A 508 -14.44 13.77 -24.25
C ILE A 508 -15.66 13.58 -25.15
N VAL A 509 -16.71 14.38 -24.95
CA VAL A 509 -17.94 14.30 -25.76
C VAL A 509 -17.65 14.63 -27.22
N SER A 510 -16.78 15.60 -27.52
CA SER A 510 -16.39 15.91 -28.90
C SER A 510 -15.69 14.74 -29.59
N VAL A 511 -14.85 14.00 -28.85
CA VAL A 511 -14.12 12.84 -29.36
C VAL A 511 -15.08 11.69 -29.60
N LEU A 512 -15.97 11.40 -28.65
CA LEU A 512 -17.01 10.37 -28.82
C LEU A 512 -17.95 10.70 -29.99
N ASN A 513 -18.33 11.97 -30.16
CA ASN A 513 -19.13 12.42 -31.29
C ASN A 513 -18.37 12.30 -32.63
N LYS A 514 -17.07 12.60 -32.67
CA LYS A 514 -16.23 12.36 -33.86
C LYS A 514 -16.11 10.88 -34.18
N LEU A 515 -15.99 10.01 -33.18
CA LEU A 515 -15.98 8.56 -33.37
C LEU A 515 -17.35 8.04 -33.87
N LYS A 516 -18.45 8.61 -33.37
CA LYS A 516 -19.83 8.38 -33.86
C LYS A 516 -19.95 8.78 -35.34
N ALA A 517 -19.46 9.96 -35.72
CA ALA A 517 -19.53 10.48 -37.08
C ALA A 517 -18.63 9.73 -38.09
N ASN A 518 -17.38 9.47 -37.71
CA ASN A 518 -16.38 8.83 -38.57
C ASN A 518 -16.58 7.31 -38.71
N LYS A 519 -17.55 6.71 -38.01
CA LYS A 519 -17.83 5.27 -38.02
C LYS A 519 -16.57 4.42 -37.72
N GLY A 520 -15.64 4.93 -36.91
CA GLY A 520 -14.37 4.25 -36.64
C GLY A 520 -14.47 3.09 -35.63
N VAL A 521 -15.55 3.04 -34.84
CA VAL A 521 -15.74 2.11 -33.72
C VAL A 521 -17.15 1.51 -33.79
N PRO A 522 -17.38 0.26 -33.33
CA PRO A 522 -18.72 -0.31 -33.26
C PRO A 522 -19.64 0.51 -32.36
N THR A 523 -20.90 0.64 -32.76
CA THR A 523 -21.91 1.41 -32.02
C THR A 523 -22.19 0.82 -30.63
N SER A 524 -22.11 -0.51 -30.48
CA SER A 524 -22.20 -1.22 -29.21
C SER A 524 -21.15 -0.75 -28.19
N PHE A 525 -19.91 -0.57 -28.64
CA PHE A 525 -18.82 -0.06 -27.80
C PHE A 525 -19.01 1.41 -27.44
N LEU A 526 -19.50 2.25 -28.37
CA LEU A 526 -19.85 3.65 -28.06
C LEU A 526 -20.91 3.74 -26.95
N ILE A 527 -21.95 2.90 -27.00
CA ILE A 527 -22.96 2.84 -25.93
C ILE A 527 -22.32 2.50 -24.59
N MET A 528 -21.38 1.54 -24.54
CA MET A 528 -20.66 1.23 -23.30
C MET A 528 -19.83 2.43 -22.79
N LEU A 529 -19.16 3.18 -23.68
CA LEU A 529 -18.41 4.38 -23.28
C LEU A 529 -19.33 5.48 -22.75
N TYR A 530 -20.46 5.76 -23.42
CA TYR A 530 -21.46 6.72 -22.92
C TYR A 530 -22.11 6.25 -21.62
N THR A 531 -22.27 4.94 -21.42
CA THR A 531 -22.76 4.37 -20.15
C THR A 531 -21.79 4.69 -19.03
N SER A 532 -20.50 4.35 -19.20
CA SER A 532 -19.46 4.69 -18.22
C SER A 532 -19.33 6.21 -17.99
N LEU A 533 -19.59 7.02 -19.03
CA LEU A 533 -19.60 8.48 -18.92
C LEU A 533 -20.81 8.99 -18.11
N ALA A 534 -21.98 8.36 -18.25
CA ALA A 534 -23.17 8.69 -17.46
C ALA A 534 -23.06 8.22 -15.99
N GLU A 535 -22.34 7.11 -15.76
CA GLU A 535 -22.01 6.62 -14.42
C GLU A 535 -21.09 7.60 -13.68
N THR A 536 -20.04 8.07 -14.35
CA THR A 536 -19.07 9.02 -13.79
C THR A 536 -19.63 10.44 -13.66
N GLN A 537 -20.39 10.91 -14.65
CA GLN A 537 -21.07 12.21 -14.63
C GLN A 537 -22.54 12.15 -15.02
N VAL A 538 -23.39 12.55 -14.09
CA VAL A 538 -24.86 12.58 -14.26
C VAL A 538 -25.31 13.45 -15.44
N ARG A 539 -24.62 14.57 -15.69
CA ARG A 539 -24.96 15.53 -16.75
C ARG A 539 -24.81 14.94 -18.16
N CYS A 540 -24.10 13.83 -18.31
CA CYS A 540 -23.89 13.16 -19.58
C CYS A 540 -24.99 12.14 -19.92
N PHE A 541 -25.93 11.88 -19.01
CA PHE A 541 -27.04 10.97 -19.23
C PHE A 541 -27.87 11.29 -20.49
N PRO A 542 -28.18 12.55 -20.84
CA PRO A 542 -28.93 12.86 -22.06
C PRO A 542 -28.26 12.36 -23.35
N TYR A 543 -26.92 12.38 -23.42
CA TYR A 543 -26.18 11.86 -24.58
C TYR A 543 -26.32 10.34 -24.71
N LEU A 544 -26.38 9.62 -23.58
CA LEU A 544 -26.67 8.18 -23.57
C LEU A 544 -28.12 7.94 -23.98
N GLN A 545 -29.07 8.70 -23.44
CA GLN A 545 -30.50 8.55 -23.72
C GLN A 545 -30.80 8.72 -25.21
N GLU A 546 -30.20 9.72 -25.87
CA GLU A 546 -30.31 9.91 -27.32
C GLU A 546 -29.91 8.63 -28.09
N MET A 547 -28.78 8.03 -27.72
CA MET A 547 -28.27 6.81 -28.35
C MET A 547 -29.12 5.57 -28.07
N LEU A 548 -29.78 5.51 -26.91
CA LEU A 548 -30.64 4.40 -26.53
C LEU A 548 -32.01 4.46 -27.23
N VAL A 549 -32.61 5.66 -27.32
CA VAL A 549 -33.95 5.90 -27.87
C VAL A 549 -33.95 5.87 -29.40
N ASP A 550 -32.91 6.41 -30.05
CA ASP A 550 -32.89 6.50 -31.52
C ASP A 550 -32.80 5.08 -32.16
N PRO A 551 -33.81 4.68 -32.95
CA PRO A 551 -33.86 3.38 -33.62
C PRO A 551 -32.91 3.29 -34.84
N GLY A 552 -32.39 4.42 -35.32
CA GLY A 552 -31.46 4.52 -36.46
C GLY A 552 -29.97 4.44 -36.08
N VAL A 553 -29.66 4.31 -34.79
CA VAL A 553 -28.29 4.25 -34.27
C VAL A 553 -27.66 2.88 -34.57
N GLY A 554 -26.76 2.83 -35.55
CA GLY A 554 -26.00 1.64 -35.93
C GLY A 554 -25.58 1.64 -37.41
N LYS A 555 -24.46 1.00 -37.75
CA LYS A 555 -24.08 0.75 -39.15
C LYS A 555 -24.93 -0.38 -39.74
N GLN A 556 -25.05 -0.44 -41.06
CA GLN A 556 -25.64 -1.62 -41.73
C GLN A 556 -24.80 -2.89 -41.48
N ASP A 557 -23.49 -2.73 -41.25
CA ASP A 557 -22.55 -3.79 -40.91
C ASP A 557 -22.52 -4.15 -39.41
N ASP A 558 -23.13 -3.33 -38.53
CA ASP A 558 -23.13 -3.61 -37.10
C ASP A 558 -24.06 -4.80 -36.81
N LEU A 559 -23.58 -5.72 -35.98
CA LEU A 559 -24.36 -6.88 -35.55
C LEU A 559 -25.53 -6.39 -34.68
N LYS A 560 -26.76 -6.45 -35.23
CA LYS A 560 -27.99 -6.00 -34.54
C LYS A 560 -28.13 -6.56 -33.12
N TRP A 561 -27.75 -7.82 -32.92
CA TRP A 561 -27.80 -8.47 -31.61
C TRP A 561 -26.79 -7.89 -30.60
N GLU A 562 -25.59 -7.50 -31.03
CA GLU A 562 -24.61 -6.84 -30.14
C GLU A 562 -25.08 -5.47 -29.69
N LEU A 563 -25.73 -4.72 -30.59
CA LEU A 563 -26.31 -3.43 -30.30
C LEU A 563 -27.42 -3.54 -29.26
N ASP A 564 -28.36 -4.47 -29.47
CA ASP A 564 -29.48 -4.68 -28.56
C ASP A 564 -29.00 -5.16 -27.17
N ILE A 565 -27.96 -5.99 -27.10
CA ILE A 565 -27.31 -6.38 -25.83
C ILE A 565 -26.64 -5.18 -25.16
N ALA A 566 -25.88 -4.37 -25.89
CA ALA A 566 -25.23 -3.19 -25.33
C ALA A 566 -26.25 -2.18 -24.78
N LYS A 567 -27.37 -1.96 -25.48
CA LYS A 567 -28.49 -1.14 -24.98
C LYS A 567 -29.08 -1.74 -23.70
N ALA A 568 -29.30 -3.06 -23.65
CA ALA A 568 -29.87 -3.72 -22.47
C ALA A 568 -28.93 -3.62 -21.25
N ILE A 569 -27.62 -3.86 -21.42
CA ILE A 569 -26.62 -3.75 -20.35
C ILE A 569 -26.53 -2.31 -19.84
N ALA A 570 -26.53 -1.33 -20.74
CA ALA A 570 -26.52 0.08 -20.37
C ALA A 570 -27.72 0.45 -19.49
N VAL A 571 -28.92 0.02 -19.89
CA VAL A 571 -30.14 0.24 -19.11
C VAL A 571 -30.06 -0.45 -17.75
N ASP A 572 -29.62 -1.71 -17.71
CA ASP A 572 -29.50 -2.50 -16.49
C ASP A 572 -28.54 -1.86 -15.47
N ARG A 573 -27.41 -1.31 -15.94
CA ARG A 573 -26.45 -0.56 -15.11
C ARG A 573 -27.02 0.74 -14.56
N ILE A 574 -27.70 1.53 -15.37
CA ILE A 574 -28.32 2.78 -14.89
C ILE A 574 -29.45 2.48 -13.88
N CYS A 575 -30.25 1.44 -14.11
CA CYS A 575 -31.27 0.98 -13.17
C CYS A 575 -30.70 0.45 -11.85
N GLU A 576 -29.46 -0.07 -11.85
CA GLU A 576 -28.75 -0.47 -10.62
C GLU A 576 -28.31 0.75 -9.79
N ILE A 577 -27.73 1.76 -10.43
CA ILE A 577 -27.14 2.91 -9.73
C ILE A 577 -28.21 3.93 -9.32
N ARG A 578 -29.20 4.20 -10.20
CA ARG A 578 -30.26 5.20 -9.97
C ARG A 578 -31.63 4.73 -10.47
N PRO A 579 -32.25 3.76 -9.76
CA PRO A 579 -33.54 3.21 -10.16
C PRO A 579 -34.69 4.23 -10.15
N THR A 580 -34.69 5.21 -9.24
CA THR A 580 -35.84 6.11 -9.01
C THR A 580 -35.88 7.35 -9.89
N SER A 581 -34.74 7.81 -10.42
CA SER A 581 -34.68 8.99 -11.30
C SER A 581 -34.56 8.59 -12.78
N HIS A 582 -33.35 8.23 -13.22
CA HIS A 582 -33.07 7.93 -14.62
C HIS A 582 -33.55 6.54 -15.05
N GLY A 583 -33.68 5.59 -14.11
CA GLY A 583 -34.22 4.26 -14.40
C GLY A 583 -35.65 4.29 -14.94
N LEU A 584 -36.48 5.22 -14.45
CA LEU A 584 -37.87 5.38 -14.91
C LEU A 584 -37.97 5.89 -16.36
N GLU A 585 -37.09 6.80 -16.75
CA GLU A 585 -37.06 7.33 -18.13
C GLU A 585 -36.71 6.24 -19.16
N LEU A 586 -35.96 5.22 -18.73
CA LEU A 586 -35.52 4.11 -19.57
C LEU A 586 -36.55 2.98 -19.70
N VAL A 587 -37.70 3.04 -19.00
CA VAL A 587 -38.77 2.02 -19.10
C VAL A 587 -39.32 1.92 -20.53
N SER A 588 -39.38 3.03 -21.25
CA SER A 588 -39.75 3.07 -22.67
C SER A 588 -38.77 2.26 -23.54
N VAL A 589 -37.47 2.38 -23.26
CA VAL A 589 -36.40 1.62 -23.93
C VAL A 589 -36.50 0.15 -23.59
N ILE A 590 -36.73 -0.20 -22.31
CA ILE A 590 -36.97 -1.60 -21.88
C ILE A 590 -38.13 -2.21 -22.67
N SER A 591 -39.27 -1.52 -22.73
CA SER A 591 -40.43 -1.98 -23.50
C SER A 591 -40.11 -2.16 -24.99
N SER A 592 -39.38 -1.21 -25.59
CA SER A 592 -38.97 -1.30 -27.00
C SER A 592 -38.03 -2.50 -27.27
N LEU A 593 -37.06 -2.75 -26.40
CA LEU A 593 -36.11 -3.86 -26.53
C LEU A 593 -36.81 -5.21 -26.34
N LEU A 594 -37.71 -5.32 -25.35
CA LEU A 594 -38.54 -6.51 -25.14
C LEU A 594 -39.45 -6.80 -26.35
N ASN A 595 -39.97 -5.75 -26.99
CA ASN A 595 -40.80 -5.89 -28.20
C ASN A 595 -39.99 -6.28 -29.43
N ARG A 596 -38.74 -5.82 -29.55
CA ARG A 596 -37.85 -6.07 -30.69
C ARG A 596 -37.12 -7.42 -30.59
N CYS A 597 -36.73 -7.83 -29.40
CA CYS A 597 -35.86 -8.99 -29.15
C CYS A 597 -36.64 -10.31 -28.97
N GLY A 598 -37.54 -10.63 -29.91
CA GLY A 598 -38.30 -11.89 -29.91
C GLY A 598 -37.51 -13.12 -30.40
N ASP A 599 -36.44 -12.90 -31.16
CA ASP A 599 -35.68 -13.96 -31.85
C ASP A 599 -34.70 -14.70 -30.93
N ARG A 600 -34.20 -15.87 -31.37
CA ARG A 600 -33.23 -16.69 -30.60
C ARG A 600 -31.97 -15.91 -30.18
N SER A 601 -31.49 -15.00 -31.02
CA SER A 601 -30.33 -14.13 -30.76
C SER A 601 -30.59 -13.04 -29.71
N GLY A 602 -31.85 -12.61 -29.54
CA GLY A 602 -32.25 -11.55 -28.60
C GLY A 602 -32.49 -12.03 -27.16
N GLY A 603 -32.25 -13.30 -26.86
CA GLY A 603 -32.53 -13.87 -25.53
C GLY A 603 -31.74 -13.20 -24.41
N VAL A 604 -30.47 -12.87 -24.65
CA VAL A 604 -29.60 -12.19 -23.68
C VAL A 604 -30.11 -10.78 -23.39
N ALA A 605 -30.42 -9.99 -24.41
CA ALA A 605 -30.96 -8.63 -24.24
C ALA A 605 -32.27 -8.64 -23.44
N THR A 606 -33.20 -9.54 -23.77
CA THR A 606 -34.46 -9.73 -23.02
C THR A 606 -34.20 -10.13 -21.56
N SER A 607 -33.26 -11.04 -21.32
CA SER A 607 -32.88 -11.47 -19.96
C SER A 607 -32.33 -10.33 -19.11
N THR A 608 -31.49 -9.47 -19.71
CA THR A 608 -30.91 -8.29 -19.06
C THR A 608 -31.96 -7.20 -18.83
N CYS A 609 -32.90 -7.00 -19.76
CA CYS A 609 -34.04 -6.11 -19.55
C CYS A 609 -34.95 -6.57 -18.39
N LEU A 610 -35.17 -7.88 -18.23
CA LEU A 610 -35.92 -8.42 -17.09
C LEU A 610 -35.14 -8.26 -15.77
N ALA A 611 -33.81 -8.36 -15.81
CA ALA A 611 -32.96 -8.04 -14.65
C ALA A 611 -33.06 -6.55 -14.26
N ALA A 612 -33.08 -5.65 -15.24
CA ALA A 612 -33.28 -4.22 -15.01
C ALA A 612 -34.63 -3.95 -14.34
N LEU A 613 -35.71 -4.60 -14.82
CA LEU A 613 -37.04 -4.53 -14.20
C LEU A 613 -37.04 -5.06 -12.77
N ARG A 614 -36.33 -6.16 -12.50
CA ARG A 614 -36.17 -6.72 -11.16
C ARG A 614 -35.54 -5.71 -10.19
N ARG A 615 -34.52 -4.96 -10.64
CA ARG A 615 -33.90 -3.89 -9.83
C ARG A 615 -34.85 -2.72 -9.58
N LEU A 616 -35.64 -2.32 -10.59
CA LEU A 616 -36.67 -1.29 -10.44
C LEU A 616 -37.77 -1.71 -9.45
N TRP A 617 -38.18 -2.98 -9.46
CA TRP A 617 -39.14 -3.53 -8.50
C TRP A 617 -38.59 -3.53 -7.08
N ARG A 618 -37.34 -3.98 -6.88
CA ARG A 618 -36.68 -3.95 -5.56
C ARG A 618 -36.56 -2.52 -4.99
N ALA A 619 -36.33 -1.54 -5.86
CA ALA A 619 -36.26 -0.14 -5.47
C ALA A 619 -37.64 0.53 -5.30
N ALA A 620 -38.73 -0.21 -5.48
CA ALA A 620 -40.11 0.29 -5.48
C ALA A 620 -40.35 1.48 -6.45
N ALA A 621 -39.52 1.62 -7.48
CA ALA A 621 -39.64 2.70 -8.46
C ALA A 621 -40.82 2.49 -9.42
N LEU A 622 -41.14 1.22 -9.72
CA LEU A 622 -42.15 0.82 -10.69
C LEU A 622 -43.20 -0.11 -10.07
N ALA A 623 -44.47 0.12 -10.37
CA ALA A 623 -45.57 -0.71 -9.89
C ALA A 623 -45.51 -2.14 -10.49
N PRO A 624 -45.37 -3.21 -9.68
CA PRO A 624 -45.22 -4.58 -10.20
C PRO A 624 -46.47 -5.11 -10.92
N HIS A 625 -47.66 -4.80 -10.40
CA HIS A 625 -48.92 -5.35 -10.91
C HIS A 625 -49.23 -4.91 -12.36
N SER A 626 -49.22 -3.60 -12.62
CA SER A 626 -49.49 -3.04 -13.95
C SER A 626 -48.42 -3.45 -14.97
N THR A 627 -47.15 -3.48 -14.54
CA THR A 627 -46.02 -3.90 -15.38
C THR A 627 -46.12 -5.37 -15.75
N TRP A 628 -46.43 -6.24 -14.78
CA TRP A 628 -46.59 -7.68 -15.04
C TRP A 628 -47.79 -7.95 -15.95
N ALA A 629 -48.93 -7.30 -15.72
CA ALA A 629 -50.11 -7.47 -16.58
C ALA A 629 -49.82 -7.13 -18.06
N ALA A 630 -49.00 -6.11 -18.32
CA ALA A 630 -48.59 -5.74 -19.67
C ALA A 630 -47.60 -6.73 -20.32
N LEU A 631 -46.71 -7.34 -19.53
CA LEU A 631 -45.63 -8.21 -20.02
C LEU A 631 -46.04 -9.70 -20.10
N GLN A 632 -46.89 -10.15 -19.18
CA GLN A 632 -47.35 -11.53 -19.05
C GLN A 632 -47.81 -12.17 -20.38
N PRO A 633 -48.68 -11.55 -21.22
CA PRO A 633 -49.17 -12.22 -22.43
C PRO A 633 -48.07 -12.49 -23.46
N LYS A 634 -46.98 -11.71 -23.45
CA LYS A 634 -45.84 -11.89 -24.36
C LYS A 634 -44.85 -12.89 -23.80
N LEU A 635 -44.44 -12.70 -22.54
CA LEU A 635 -43.48 -13.57 -21.85
C LEU A 635 -44.03 -14.99 -21.65
N ALA A 636 -45.35 -15.17 -21.60
CA ALA A 636 -45.98 -16.48 -21.51
C ALA A 636 -45.74 -17.36 -22.76
N ARG A 637 -45.49 -16.74 -23.93
CA ARG A 637 -45.24 -17.42 -25.20
C ARG A 637 -43.75 -17.67 -25.46
N ASP A 638 -42.86 -17.20 -24.58
CA ASP A 638 -41.41 -17.32 -24.77
C ASP A 638 -40.90 -18.70 -24.35
N THR A 639 -40.20 -19.37 -25.25
CA THR A 639 -39.65 -20.72 -25.08
C THR A 639 -38.14 -20.72 -24.81
N ARG A 640 -37.49 -19.54 -24.77
CA ARG A 640 -36.03 -19.43 -24.61
C ARG A 640 -35.63 -19.64 -23.14
N PRO A 641 -34.69 -20.55 -22.82
CA PRO A 641 -34.31 -20.86 -21.44
C PRO A 641 -33.78 -19.66 -20.64
N ALA A 642 -32.90 -18.84 -21.22
CA ALA A 642 -32.31 -17.69 -20.54
C ALA A 642 -33.37 -16.66 -20.10
N VAL A 643 -34.39 -16.46 -20.94
CA VAL A 643 -35.50 -15.55 -20.62
C VAL A 643 -36.39 -16.15 -19.54
N GLN A 644 -36.73 -17.44 -19.64
CA GLN A 644 -37.52 -18.13 -18.61
C GLN A 644 -36.85 -18.08 -17.24
N ILE A 645 -35.52 -18.27 -17.16
CA ILE A 645 -34.75 -18.12 -15.92
C ILE A 645 -34.89 -16.70 -15.36
N SER A 646 -34.73 -15.67 -16.18
CA SER A 646 -34.90 -14.28 -15.75
C SER A 646 -36.32 -13.95 -15.33
N ILE A 647 -37.34 -14.56 -15.96
CA ILE A 647 -38.74 -14.42 -15.51
C ILE A 647 -38.91 -15.10 -14.15
N CYS A 648 -38.39 -16.32 -13.94
CA CYS A 648 -38.42 -16.98 -12.63
C CYS A 648 -37.80 -16.07 -11.55
N GLN A 649 -36.65 -15.48 -11.84
CA GLN A 649 -35.97 -14.56 -10.93
C GLN A 649 -36.75 -13.27 -10.65
N LEU A 650 -37.45 -12.72 -11.65
CA LEU A 650 -38.32 -11.57 -11.50
C LEU A 650 -39.53 -11.90 -10.62
N LEU A 651 -40.18 -13.04 -10.87
CA LEU A 651 -41.29 -13.55 -10.07
C LEU A 651 -40.89 -13.92 -8.64
N GLY A 652 -39.64 -14.31 -8.43
CA GLY A 652 -39.07 -14.57 -7.11
C GLY A 652 -38.98 -13.34 -6.21
N GLU A 653 -39.12 -12.11 -6.74
CA GLU A 653 -39.19 -10.87 -5.95
C GLU A 653 -40.63 -10.49 -5.53
N VAL A 654 -41.67 -11.08 -6.11
CA VAL A 654 -43.06 -10.76 -5.74
C VAL A 654 -43.33 -10.96 -4.22
N PRO A 655 -42.82 -12.01 -3.55
CA PRO A 655 -43.00 -12.20 -2.11
C PRO A 655 -42.37 -11.10 -1.24
N SER A 656 -41.28 -10.46 -1.69
CA SER A 656 -40.60 -9.40 -0.93
C SER A 656 -41.32 -8.05 -1.03
N LEU A 657 -42.16 -7.86 -2.05
CA LEU A 657 -42.95 -6.64 -2.30
C LEU A 657 -44.33 -6.71 -1.63
N ARG A 658 -44.43 -7.37 -0.48
CA ARG A 658 -45.70 -7.68 0.20
C ARG A 658 -46.43 -6.40 0.60
N ALA A 659 -47.54 -6.12 -0.08
CA ALA A 659 -48.48 -5.05 0.26
C ALA A 659 -49.84 -5.68 0.61
N ALA A 660 -50.55 -5.13 1.61
CA ALA A 660 -51.90 -5.56 2.00
C ALA A 660 -52.96 -5.10 0.97
N THR A 661 -52.79 -5.50 -0.29
CA THR A 661 -53.67 -5.18 -1.41
C THR A 661 -54.14 -6.48 -2.05
N GLY A 662 -55.42 -6.59 -2.38
CA GLY A 662 -55.97 -7.77 -3.07
C GLY A 662 -55.34 -8.02 -4.46
N GLU A 663 -54.69 -7.01 -5.03
CA GLU A 663 -53.93 -7.11 -6.29
C GLU A 663 -52.60 -7.86 -6.12
N TRP A 664 -51.91 -7.67 -4.99
CA TRP A 664 -50.68 -8.41 -4.67
C TRP A 664 -50.98 -9.90 -4.44
N GLU A 665 -52.05 -10.24 -3.71
CA GLU A 665 -52.45 -11.64 -3.48
C GLU A 665 -52.83 -12.36 -4.78
N ARG A 666 -53.42 -11.64 -5.74
CA ARG A 666 -53.73 -12.17 -7.07
C ARG A 666 -52.44 -12.44 -7.85
N LEU A 667 -51.54 -11.46 -7.88
CA LEU A 667 -50.24 -11.58 -8.55
C LEU A 667 -49.38 -12.71 -7.96
N SER A 668 -49.34 -12.85 -6.63
CA SER A 668 -48.60 -13.91 -5.93
C SER A 668 -49.09 -15.30 -6.33
N ARG A 669 -50.41 -15.51 -6.38
CA ARG A 669 -51.00 -16.79 -6.80
C ARG A 669 -50.75 -17.10 -8.27
N GLU A 670 -50.91 -16.12 -9.15
CA GLU A 670 -50.65 -16.28 -10.58
C GLU A 670 -49.16 -16.60 -10.85
N ALA A 671 -48.26 -15.91 -10.16
CA ALA A 671 -46.82 -16.15 -10.23
C ALA A 671 -46.46 -17.55 -9.72
N ALA A 672 -46.94 -17.95 -8.53
CA ALA A 672 -46.69 -19.26 -7.97
C ALA A 672 -47.21 -20.39 -8.87
N ARG A 673 -48.44 -20.27 -9.40
CA ARG A 673 -49.01 -21.22 -10.35
C ARG A 673 -48.15 -21.36 -11.60
N ARG A 674 -47.65 -20.24 -12.14
CA ARG A 674 -46.80 -20.24 -13.34
C ARG A 674 -45.44 -20.90 -13.08
N LEU A 675 -44.82 -20.64 -11.92
CA LEU A 675 -43.57 -21.28 -11.52
C LEU A 675 -43.77 -22.79 -11.37
N TRP A 676 -44.85 -23.23 -10.73
CA TRP A 676 -45.15 -24.66 -10.59
C TRP A 676 -45.43 -25.35 -11.93
N GLN A 677 -46.10 -24.70 -12.88
CA GLN A 677 -46.25 -25.20 -14.25
C GLN A 677 -44.88 -25.43 -14.91
N TRP A 678 -43.93 -24.51 -14.75
CA TRP A 678 -42.58 -24.71 -15.27
C TRP A 678 -41.80 -25.81 -14.58
N VAL A 679 -42.02 -26.04 -13.29
CA VAL A 679 -41.41 -27.19 -12.59
C VAL A 679 -41.95 -28.53 -13.12
N ALA A 680 -43.23 -28.58 -13.48
CA ALA A 680 -43.89 -29.79 -13.98
C ALA A 680 -43.64 -30.08 -15.47
N ASP A 681 -43.75 -29.07 -16.33
CA ASP A 681 -43.87 -29.25 -17.78
C ASP A 681 -42.57 -28.95 -18.55
N CYS A 682 -41.59 -28.25 -17.95
CA CYS A 682 -40.35 -27.86 -18.66
C CYS A 682 -39.30 -28.97 -18.67
N ASN A 683 -38.81 -29.30 -19.87
CA ASN A 683 -37.73 -30.27 -20.07
C ASN A 683 -36.31 -29.71 -19.85
N VAL A 684 -36.16 -28.39 -19.72
CA VAL A 684 -34.85 -27.74 -19.56
C VAL A 684 -34.48 -27.61 -18.07
N PRO A 685 -33.38 -28.21 -17.61
CA PRO A 685 -33.08 -28.31 -16.18
C PRO A 685 -32.83 -26.96 -15.50
N ASP A 686 -32.11 -26.03 -16.15
CA ASP A 686 -31.77 -24.72 -15.57
C ASP A 686 -33.01 -23.86 -15.28
N VAL A 687 -34.05 -23.99 -16.11
CA VAL A 687 -35.32 -23.27 -15.93
C VAL A 687 -36.08 -23.82 -14.73
N VAL A 688 -36.14 -25.16 -14.61
CA VAL A 688 -36.76 -25.84 -13.46
C VAL A 688 -36.03 -25.47 -12.18
N ILE A 689 -34.70 -25.45 -12.20
CA ILE A 689 -33.87 -25.03 -11.06
C ILE A 689 -34.20 -23.58 -10.66
N ALA A 690 -34.22 -22.65 -11.62
CA ALA A 690 -34.55 -21.25 -11.35
C ALA A 690 -36.00 -21.07 -10.85
N ALA A 691 -36.95 -21.88 -11.35
CA ALA A 691 -38.33 -21.87 -10.89
C ALA A 691 -38.45 -22.38 -9.45
N CYS A 692 -37.74 -23.45 -9.10
CA CYS A 692 -37.65 -23.95 -7.73
C CYS A 692 -37.02 -22.92 -6.78
N ASP A 693 -35.95 -22.25 -7.21
CA ASP A 693 -35.31 -21.18 -6.42
C ASP A 693 -36.25 -19.99 -6.20
N ALA A 694 -37.02 -19.61 -7.23
CA ALA A 694 -38.03 -18.57 -7.12
C ALA A 694 -39.15 -18.97 -6.15
N LEU A 695 -39.65 -20.21 -6.25
CA LEU A 695 -40.65 -20.78 -5.33
C LEU A 695 -40.15 -20.83 -3.89
N ALA A 696 -38.85 -21.04 -3.68
CA ALA A 696 -38.26 -21.09 -2.34
C ALA A 696 -38.41 -19.76 -1.56
N ASN A 697 -38.63 -18.64 -2.26
CA ASN A 697 -38.92 -17.35 -1.63
C ASN A 697 -40.37 -17.24 -1.13
N TYR A 698 -41.33 -17.96 -1.72
CA TYR A 698 -42.74 -17.95 -1.33
C TYR A 698 -42.97 -18.75 -0.05
N LYS A 699 -43.81 -18.29 0.86
CA LYS A 699 -44.26 -19.07 2.01
C LYS A 699 -45.27 -20.12 1.55
N LEU A 700 -45.37 -21.23 2.29
CA LEU A 700 -46.38 -22.28 2.03
C LEU A 700 -47.83 -21.76 2.18
N GLU A 701 -48.02 -20.60 2.81
CA GLU A 701 -49.30 -19.89 2.95
C GLU A 701 -49.62 -19.00 1.74
N ASP A 702 -48.62 -18.67 0.90
CA ASP A 702 -48.76 -17.69 -0.19
C ASP A 702 -49.46 -18.30 -1.44
N TYR A 703 -49.66 -19.62 -1.48
CA TYR A 703 -50.35 -20.36 -2.54
C TYR A 703 -51.14 -21.56 -1.99
N LYS A 704 -52.19 -21.98 -2.70
CA LYS A 704 -53.08 -23.08 -2.27
C LYS A 704 -52.75 -24.39 -2.97
N LEU A 705 -53.31 -25.50 -2.47
CA LEU A 705 -53.16 -26.82 -3.06
C LEU A 705 -53.68 -26.88 -4.53
N ILE A 706 -54.62 -26.02 -4.90
CA ILE A 706 -55.13 -25.89 -6.28
C ILE A 706 -54.10 -25.29 -7.27
N ASP A 707 -53.11 -24.54 -6.76
CA ASP A 707 -52.08 -23.90 -7.59
C ASP A 707 -50.92 -24.85 -7.91
N VAL A 708 -50.84 -26.01 -7.23
CA VAL A 708 -49.86 -27.08 -7.48
C VAL A 708 -50.40 -28.03 -8.56
N PRO A 709 -49.59 -28.42 -9.56
CA PRO A 709 -49.98 -29.31 -10.65
C PRO A 709 -50.54 -30.66 -10.19
N GLU A 710 -51.50 -31.20 -10.94
CA GLU A 710 -52.13 -32.50 -10.67
C GLU A 710 -51.15 -33.67 -10.59
N ILE A 711 -50.02 -33.58 -11.30
CA ILE A 711 -48.98 -34.62 -11.33
C ILE A 711 -48.42 -34.91 -9.93
N TYR A 712 -48.32 -33.88 -9.08
CA TYR A 712 -47.77 -33.99 -7.73
C TYR A 712 -48.81 -34.21 -6.63
N ARG A 713 -50.10 -34.34 -6.99
CA ARG A 713 -51.21 -34.46 -6.03
C ARG A 713 -51.85 -35.85 -6.00
N LYS A 714 -51.35 -36.80 -6.79
CA LYS A 714 -51.99 -38.11 -7.03
C LYS A 714 -51.99 -39.00 -5.79
N THR A 715 -51.02 -38.83 -4.90
CA THR A 715 -50.91 -39.60 -3.65
C THR A 715 -51.63 -38.96 -2.45
N VAL A 716 -52.16 -37.75 -2.60
CA VAL A 716 -52.83 -37.03 -1.51
C VAL A 716 -54.20 -37.64 -1.22
N LYS A 717 -54.39 -38.11 0.02
CA LYS A 717 -55.68 -38.62 0.51
C LYS A 717 -56.27 -37.63 1.51
N LEU A 718 -57.60 -37.52 1.54
CA LEU A 718 -58.30 -36.74 2.57
C LEU A 718 -58.09 -37.37 3.95
N PRO A 719 -57.67 -36.59 4.98
CA PRO A 719 -57.56 -37.09 6.34
C PRO A 719 -58.89 -37.57 6.88
N ALA A 720 -58.88 -38.61 7.72
CA ALA A 720 -60.09 -39.23 8.30
C ALA A 720 -61.00 -38.24 9.06
N SER A 721 -60.45 -37.11 9.53
CA SER A 721 -61.19 -36.02 10.20
C SER A 721 -62.16 -35.25 9.28
N TYR A 722 -61.90 -35.21 7.97
CA TYR A 722 -62.73 -34.55 6.97
C TYR A 722 -63.72 -35.52 6.28
N CYS A 723 -63.57 -36.82 6.50
CA CYS A 723 -64.39 -37.88 5.90
C CYS A 723 -65.51 -38.34 6.86
N LYS A 724 -66.32 -37.42 7.40
CA LYS A 724 -67.43 -37.77 8.31
C LYS A 724 -68.64 -38.38 7.60
N THR A 725 -68.83 -38.08 6.32
CA THR A 725 -69.86 -38.69 5.47
C THR A 725 -69.25 -39.23 4.16
N PRO A 726 -69.87 -40.24 3.50
CA PRO A 726 -69.39 -40.74 2.20
C PRO A 726 -69.42 -39.68 1.09
N ALA A 727 -70.23 -38.63 1.21
CA ALA A 727 -70.24 -37.47 0.31
C ALA A 727 -69.04 -36.54 0.56
N ASP A 728 -68.60 -36.40 1.82
CA ASP A 728 -67.40 -35.60 2.16
C ASP A 728 -66.10 -36.31 1.74
N ALA A 729 -66.08 -37.65 1.74
CA ALA A 729 -64.96 -38.46 1.27
C ALA A 729 -64.76 -38.44 -0.26
N ALA A 730 -65.79 -38.02 -1.02
CA ALA A 730 -65.76 -37.90 -2.48
C ALA A 730 -65.32 -36.51 -2.98
N ARG A 731 -65.20 -35.52 -2.09
CA ARG A 731 -64.70 -34.19 -2.45
C ARG A 731 -63.22 -34.28 -2.81
N LYS A 732 -62.76 -33.44 -3.74
CA LYS A 732 -61.35 -33.43 -4.10
C LYS A 732 -60.53 -32.81 -2.95
N PRO A 733 -59.36 -33.39 -2.59
CA PRO A 733 -58.52 -32.84 -1.52
C PRO A 733 -58.13 -31.37 -1.74
N GLU A 734 -58.06 -30.91 -2.99
CA GLU A 734 -57.69 -29.55 -3.40
C GLU A 734 -58.70 -28.45 -3.01
N GLU A 735 -59.96 -28.81 -2.78
CA GLU A 735 -61.05 -27.86 -2.45
C GLU A 735 -61.31 -27.76 -0.95
N VAL A 736 -60.83 -28.75 -0.17
CA VAL A 736 -61.15 -28.93 1.25
C VAL A 736 -59.95 -28.65 2.15
N LEU A 737 -58.72 -28.85 1.68
CA LEU A 737 -57.51 -28.65 2.48
C LEU A 737 -56.98 -27.22 2.34
N ASP A 738 -56.87 -26.52 3.48
CA ASP A 738 -56.28 -25.17 3.57
C ASP A 738 -54.75 -25.18 3.64
N TYR A 739 -54.11 -26.36 3.60
CA TYR A 739 -52.66 -26.54 3.70
C TYR A 739 -52.13 -27.53 2.65
N ILE A 740 -50.82 -27.52 2.42
CA ILE A 740 -50.13 -28.43 1.49
C ILE A 740 -49.69 -29.70 2.25
N PRO A 741 -50.20 -30.90 1.88
CA PRO A 741 -49.84 -32.16 2.55
C PRO A 741 -48.40 -32.62 2.30
N CYS A 742 -47.85 -33.40 3.22
CA CYS A 742 -46.45 -33.87 3.18
C CYS A 742 -46.16 -34.92 2.08
N GLU A 743 -47.19 -35.61 1.59
CA GLU A 743 -47.11 -36.64 0.53
C GLU A 743 -46.70 -36.06 -0.83
N ILE A 744 -46.90 -34.76 -1.04
CA ILE A 744 -46.59 -34.06 -2.30
C ILE A 744 -45.08 -33.99 -2.55
N TRP A 745 -44.28 -33.77 -1.50
CA TRP A 745 -42.85 -33.49 -1.67
C TRP A 745 -42.07 -34.66 -2.29
N PRO A 746 -42.24 -35.93 -1.85
CA PRO A 746 -41.66 -37.07 -2.56
C PRO A 746 -42.09 -37.19 -4.03
N GLU A 747 -43.34 -36.84 -4.37
CA GLU A 747 -43.82 -36.83 -5.75
C GLU A 747 -43.15 -35.71 -6.58
N VAL A 748 -42.89 -34.56 -5.97
CA VAL A 748 -42.11 -33.48 -6.62
C VAL A 748 -40.72 -33.96 -6.98
N PHE A 749 -40.04 -34.69 -6.09
CA PHE A 749 -38.75 -35.30 -6.42
C PHE A 749 -38.84 -36.37 -7.52
N LYS A 750 -39.94 -37.15 -7.56
CA LYS A 750 -40.11 -38.26 -8.51
C LYS A 750 -40.45 -37.80 -9.93
N TYR A 751 -41.39 -36.87 -10.08
CA TYR A 751 -41.93 -36.48 -11.39
C TYR A 751 -41.26 -35.24 -11.99
N THR A 752 -40.42 -34.52 -11.24
CA THR A 752 -39.61 -33.44 -11.79
C THR A 752 -38.42 -34.02 -12.58
N ASN A 753 -37.95 -33.30 -13.59
CA ASN A 753 -36.79 -33.68 -14.38
C ASN A 753 -35.59 -34.04 -13.49
N GLN A 754 -35.04 -35.25 -13.66
CA GLN A 754 -33.94 -35.79 -12.84
C GLN A 754 -32.67 -34.95 -12.93
N ALA A 755 -32.43 -34.28 -14.06
CA ALA A 755 -31.29 -33.37 -14.22
C ALA A 755 -31.44 -32.06 -13.42
N ALA A 756 -32.65 -31.72 -12.98
CA ALA A 756 -32.98 -30.47 -12.27
C ALA A 756 -33.18 -30.65 -10.75
N LEU A 757 -32.92 -31.84 -10.21
CA LEU A 757 -33.20 -32.18 -8.81
C LEU A 757 -32.47 -31.28 -7.80
N ALA A 758 -31.35 -30.65 -8.18
CA ALA A 758 -30.65 -29.68 -7.35
C ALA A 758 -31.53 -28.47 -6.97
N GLY A 759 -32.41 -28.01 -7.86
CA GLY A 759 -33.36 -26.94 -7.56
C GLY A 759 -34.44 -27.38 -6.56
N VAL A 760 -34.96 -28.59 -6.76
CA VAL A 760 -35.95 -29.20 -5.86
C VAL A 760 -35.36 -29.43 -4.46
N GLN A 761 -34.09 -29.85 -4.37
CA GLN A 761 -33.36 -29.95 -3.11
C GLN A 761 -33.33 -28.60 -2.38
N ARG A 762 -33.00 -27.50 -3.07
CA ARG A 762 -32.98 -26.15 -2.47
C ARG A 762 -34.36 -25.68 -2.02
N LEU A 763 -35.40 -25.93 -2.83
CA LEU A 763 -36.78 -25.62 -2.48
C LEU A 763 -37.23 -26.37 -1.21
N ALA A 764 -37.04 -27.70 -1.21
CA ALA A 764 -37.37 -28.54 -0.05
C ALA A 764 -36.55 -28.12 1.18
N GLY A 765 -35.24 -27.88 1.01
CA GLY A 765 -34.35 -27.42 2.07
C GLY A 765 -34.78 -26.09 2.67
N ARG A 766 -35.15 -25.09 1.86
CA ARG A 766 -35.68 -23.81 2.38
C ARG A 766 -36.98 -23.95 3.16
N ASN A 767 -37.87 -24.84 2.71
CA ASN A 767 -39.11 -25.11 3.44
C ASN A 767 -38.85 -25.83 4.77
N ILE A 768 -37.95 -26.82 4.78
CA ILE A 768 -37.50 -27.49 6.01
C ILE A 768 -36.82 -26.48 6.94
N GLU A 769 -35.97 -25.59 6.43
CA GLU A 769 -35.30 -24.55 7.21
C GLU A 769 -36.31 -23.64 7.93
N ARG A 770 -37.36 -23.19 7.21
CA ARG A 770 -38.44 -22.35 7.76
C ARG A 770 -39.26 -23.09 8.81
N GLU A 771 -39.56 -24.36 8.56
CA GLU A 771 -40.25 -25.24 9.48
C GLU A 771 -39.47 -25.43 10.79
N LEU A 772 -38.17 -25.77 10.70
CA LEU A 772 -37.29 -25.97 11.85
C LEU A 772 -37.08 -24.69 12.68
N ARG A 773 -37.08 -23.50 12.05
CA ARG A 773 -37.07 -22.22 12.77
C ARG A 773 -38.32 -22.04 13.63
N GLY A 774 -39.48 -22.53 13.17
CA GLY A 774 -40.76 -22.46 13.89
C GLY A 774 -40.88 -23.46 15.04
N TYR A 775 -40.05 -24.50 15.10
CA TYR A 775 -40.14 -25.56 16.10
C TYR A 775 -39.68 -25.13 17.50
N ARG A 776 -40.48 -25.46 18.52
CA ARG A 776 -40.19 -25.25 19.95
C ARG A 776 -39.47 -26.45 20.56
N SER A 777 -38.81 -26.28 21.71
CA SER A 777 -38.00 -27.33 22.38
C SER A 777 -38.75 -28.63 22.67
N GLY A 778 -40.07 -28.57 22.93
CA GLY A 778 -40.90 -29.74 23.20
C GLY A 778 -41.03 -30.73 22.04
N GLN A 779 -40.76 -30.33 20.79
CA GLN A 779 -40.74 -31.25 19.65
C GLN A 779 -39.43 -32.06 19.53
N TYR A 780 -38.41 -31.73 20.31
CA TYR A 780 -37.12 -32.43 20.37
C TYR A 780 -36.95 -33.30 21.62
N GLN A 781 -37.81 -33.11 22.64
CA GLN A 781 -37.81 -33.88 23.87
C GLN A 781 -38.75 -35.08 23.73
N LEU A 782 -38.23 -36.16 23.13
CA LEU A 782 -38.88 -37.48 23.13
C LEU A 782 -38.20 -38.40 24.16
N ASP A 783 -38.92 -39.42 24.63
CA ASP A 783 -38.42 -40.35 25.65
C ASP A 783 -37.11 -41.03 25.18
N PRO A 784 -36.00 -40.93 25.92
CA PRO A 784 -34.67 -41.40 25.49
C PRO A 784 -34.56 -42.93 25.33
N ARG A 785 -35.61 -43.68 25.68
CA ARG A 785 -35.64 -45.15 25.59
C ARG A 785 -36.33 -45.68 24.32
N GLN A 786 -37.07 -44.84 23.58
CA GLN A 786 -37.75 -45.22 22.33
C GLN A 786 -37.62 -44.09 21.30
N GLU A 787 -36.62 -44.19 20.41
CA GLU A 787 -36.58 -43.34 19.22
C GLU A 787 -37.77 -43.68 18.32
N PRO A 788 -38.54 -42.69 17.84
CA PRO A 788 -39.65 -42.96 16.95
C PRO A 788 -39.13 -43.51 15.61
N ALA A 789 -39.78 -44.57 15.14
CA ALA A 789 -39.48 -45.20 13.87
C ALA A 789 -39.61 -44.20 12.68
N ALA A 790 -40.53 -43.24 12.75
CA ALA A 790 -40.69 -42.18 11.75
C ALA A 790 -41.16 -40.88 12.39
N LEU A 791 -41.03 -39.76 11.67
CA LEU A 791 -41.43 -38.41 12.12
C LEU A 791 -42.97 -38.18 12.16
N LEU A 792 -43.74 -39.18 12.60
CA LEU A 792 -45.20 -39.15 12.60
C LEU A 792 -45.80 -38.14 13.59
N HIS A 793 -45.02 -37.69 14.58
CA HIS A 793 -45.38 -36.67 15.57
C HIS A 793 -45.38 -35.24 15.01
N LEU A 794 -44.84 -35.02 13.81
CA LEU A 794 -44.86 -33.73 13.11
C LEU A 794 -46.18 -33.50 12.39
N PRO A 795 -46.60 -32.24 12.16
CA PRO A 795 -47.86 -31.93 11.48
C PRO A 795 -47.92 -32.56 10.07
N PRO A 796 -49.13 -32.86 9.56
CA PRO A 796 -49.30 -33.45 8.22
C PRO A 796 -48.86 -32.53 7.07
N SER A 797 -48.64 -31.23 7.35
CA SER A 797 -48.05 -30.25 6.43
C SER A 797 -46.51 -30.28 6.38
N SER A 798 -45.86 -31.12 7.20
CA SER A 798 -44.41 -31.12 7.38
C SER A 798 -43.64 -31.67 6.18
N VAL A 799 -42.74 -30.88 5.62
CA VAL A 799 -41.92 -31.30 4.47
C VAL A 799 -40.92 -32.38 4.89
N ALA A 800 -40.28 -32.21 6.05
CA ALA A 800 -39.33 -33.17 6.59
C ALA A 800 -39.96 -34.54 6.85
N ARG A 801 -41.20 -34.58 7.37
CA ARG A 801 -41.95 -35.82 7.62
C ARG A 801 -42.15 -36.64 6.35
N GLY A 802 -42.58 -36.00 5.26
CA GLY A 802 -42.84 -36.68 3.99
C GLY A 802 -41.59 -37.30 3.36
N LEU A 803 -40.48 -36.55 3.37
CA LEU A 803 -39.22 -36.99 2.80
C LEU A 803 -38.54 -38.11 3.60
N VAL A 804 -38.48 -38.00 4.94
CA VAL A 804 -37.90 -39.05 5.79
C VAL A 804 -38.70 -40.35 5.71
N HIS A 805 -40.03 -40.26 5.71
CA HIS A 805 -40.88 -41.44 5.59
C HIS A 805 -40.71 -42.15 4.23
N CYS A 806 -40.64 -41.39 3.13
CA CYS A 806 -40.38 -41.94 1.81
C CYS A 806 -39.00 -42.60 1.72
N PHE A 807 -37.95 -41.92 2.19
CA PHE A 807 -36.59 -42.44 2.15
C PHE A 807 -36.44 -43.74 2.96
N ARG A 808 -36.99 -43.79 4.18
CA ARG A 808 -36.95 -44.98 5.05
C ARG A 808 -37.68 -46.17 4.44
N LYS A 809 -38.88 -45.95 3.88
CA LYS A 809 -39.66 -47.03 3.23
C LYS A 809 -38.91 -47.64 2.04
N GLN A 810 -38.25 -46.81 1.24
CA GLN A 810 -37.49 -47.28 0.06
C GLN A 810 -36.12 -47.87 0.42
N ALA A 811 -35.54 -47.49 1.57
CA ALA A 811 -34.32 -48.10 2.07
C ALA A 811 -34.58 -49.53 2.58
N ILE A 812 -35.63 -49.73 3.39
CA ILE A 812 -35.98 -51.04 4.00
C ILE A 812 -36.64 -51.99 2.98
N SER A 813 -37.48 -51.46 2.09
CA SER A 813 -38.17 -52.23 1.04
C SER A 813 -37.97 -51.53 -0.30
N PRO A 814 -36.90 -51.86 -1.07
CA PRO A 814 -36.62 -51.21 -2.34
C PRO A 814 -37.72 -51.52 -3.35
N SER A 815 -38.42 -50.49 -3.82
CA SER A 815 -39.36 -50.59 -4.93
C SER A 815 -38.75 -49.96 -6.18
N TYR A 816 -39.07 -50.49 -7.37
CA TYR A 816 -38.69 -49.89 -8.65
C TYR A 816 -39.40 -48.55 -8.95
N GLU A 817 -40.27 -48.07 -8.05
CA GLU A 817 -41.06 -46.87 -8.25
C GLU A 817 -40.26 -45.56 -8.10
N PHE A 818 -39.08 -45.59 -7.47
CA PHE A 818 -38.20 -44.43 -7.28
C PHE A 818 -36.79 -44.73 -7.82
N PRO A 819 -36.29 -43.97 -8.81
CA PRO A 819 -34.91 -44.08 -9.27
C PRO A 819 -33.90 -43.73 -8.18
N ASP A 820 -32.73 -44.37 -8.20
CA ASP A 820 -31.64 -44.14 -7.23
C ASP A 820 -31.18 -42.68 -7.20
N ILE A 821 -31.17 -41.98 -8.35
CA ILE A 821 -30.82 -40.56 -8.46
C ILE A 821 -31.79 -39.69 -7.64
N VAL A 822 -33.09 -40.04 -7.65
CA VAL A 822 -34.13 -39.32 -6.91
C VAL A 822 -33.97 -39.56 -5.41
N LEU A 823 -33.72 -40.80 -4.99
CA LEU A 823 -33.50 -41.12 -3.59
C LEU A 823 -32.22 -40.49 -3.03
N LEU A 824 -31.14 -40.47 -3.81
CA LEU A 824 -29.91 -39.75 -3.46
C LEU A 824 -30.15 -38.24 -3.35
N SER A 825 -31.02 -37.68 -4.20
CA SER A 825 -31.39 -36.26 -4.14
C SER A 825 -32.20 -35.91 -2.87
N ILE A 826 -33.09 -36.81 -2.45
CA ILE A 826 -33.83 -36.70 -1.19
C ILE A 826 -32.86 -36.77 0.00
N LEU A 827 -31.93 -37.72 -0.03
CA LEU A 827 -30.87 -37.84 0.98
C LEU A 827 -30.04 -36.54 1.07
N ARG A 828 -29.62 -35.99 -0.07
CA ARG A 828 -28.90 -34.70 -0.14
C ARG A 828 -29.70 -33.56 0.49
N ALA A 829 -31.01 -33.46 0.21
CA ALA A 829 -31.89 -32.46 0.84
C ALA A 829 -31.98 -32.65 2.36
N LEU A 830 -32.11 -33.87 2.86
CA LEU A 830 -32.13 -34.16 4.30
C LEU A 830 -30.78 -33.86 4.99
N THR A 831 -29.68 -33.92 4.24
CA THR A 831 -28.33 -33.59 4.71
C THR A 831 -27.93 -32.12 4.53
N MET A 832 -28.83 -31.20 4.17
CA MET A 832 -28.49 -29.76 4.07
C MET A 832 -28.28 -29.12 5.44
N GLU A 833 -27.48 -28.05 5.53
CA GLU A 833 -27.24 -27.32 6.81
C GLU A 833 -28.48 -26.56 7.25
N TYR A 834 -29.03 -27.01 8.37
CA TYR A 834 -30.21 -26.45 9.00
C TYR A 834 -29.85 -25.74 10.32
N PRO A 835 -30.63 -24.73 10.74
CA PRO A 835 -30.38 -23.99 11.97
C PRO A 835 -30.57 -24.85 13.23
N LYS A 836 -31.39 -25.89 13.14
CA LYS A 836 -31.55 -26.94 14.16
C LYS A 836 -31.41 -28.30 13.47
N PRO A 837 -30.91 -29.34 14.15
CA PRO A 837 -30.95 -30.69 13.61
C PRO A 837 -32.41 -31.10 13.33
N LEU A 838 -32.62 -32.08 12.44
CA LEU A 838 -33.95 -32.68 12.30
C LEU A 838 -34.38 -33.31 13.64
N PRO A 839 -35.69 -33.40 13.95
CA PRO A 839 -36.16 -34.09 15.15
C PRO A 839 -35.70 -35.56 15.16
N PRO A 840 -35.46 -36.16 16.34
CA PRO A 840 -34.85 -37.47 16.43
C PRO A 840 -35.73 -38.57 15.81
N PHE A 841 -35.09 -39.47 15.05
CA PHE A 841 -35.69 -40.68 14.49
C PHE A 841 -34.64 -41.79 14.38
N ASP A 842 -35.10 -43.04 14.33
CA ASP A 842 -34.22 -44.21 14.22
C ASP A 842 -33.55 -44.31 12.83
N VAL A 843 -32.22 -44.26 12.81
CA VAL A 843 -31.38 -44.34 11.60
C VAL A 843 -30.71 -45.71 11.39
N CYS A 844 -31.08 -46.75 12.15
CA CYS A 844 -30.49 -48.10 12.05
C CYS A 844 -30.61 -48.76 10.66
N PHE A 845 -31.45 -48.24 9.77
CA PHE A 845 -31.60 -48.71 8.39
C PHE A 845 -30.51 -48.21 7.42
N LEU A 846 -29.72 -47.20 7.80
CA LEU A 846 -28.70 -46.61 6.91
C LEU A 846 -27.57 -47.56 6.46
N PRO A 847 -27.06 -48.49 7.30
CA PRO A 847 -26.01 -49.43 6.89
C PRO A 847 -26.41 -50.35 5.73
N GLU A 848 -27.69 -50.68 5.59
CA GLU A 848 -28.22 -51.50 4.49
C GLU A 848 -28.00 -50.84 3.11
N VAL A 849 -27.78 -49.52 3.09
CA VAL A 849 -27.62 -48.71 1.87
C VAL A 849 -26.13 -48.44 1.55
N PHE A 850 -25.21 -48.73 2.47
CA PHE A 850 -23.77 -48.43 2.28
C PHE A 850 -23.17 -49.16 1.07
N HIS A 851 -23.67 -50.35 0.73
CA HIS A 851 -23.18 -51.16 -0.39
C HIS A 851 -23.57 -50.61 -1.77
N ARG A 852 -24.42 -49.56 -1.87
CA ARG A 852 -24.93 -49.02 -3.14
C ARG A 852 -24.00 -47.99 -3.83
N GLY A 853 -22.85 -47.67 -3.25
CA GLY A 853 -21.84 -46.79 -3.85
C GLY A 853 -21.29 -45.71 -2.90
N SER A 854 -20.23 -45.01 -3.32
CA SER A 854 -19.54 -43.97 -2.52
C SER A 854 -20.42 -42.76 -2.21
N ASP A 855 -21.25 -42.29 -3.15
CA ASP A 855 -22.17 -41.17 -2.95
C ASP A 855 -23.25 -41.45 -1.90
N TRP A 856 -23.71 -42.71 -1.83
CA TRP A 856 -24.66 -43.17 -0.83
C TRP A 856 -24.02 -43.25 0.55
N ARG A 857 -22.78 -43.79 0.64
CA ARG A 857 -21.99 -43.77 1.87
C ARG A 857 -21.78 -42.34 2.38
N ARG A 858 -21.37 -41.42 1.51
CA ARG A 858 -21.22 -39.98 1.81
C ARG A 858 -22.50 -39.37 2.37
N GLY A 859 -23.63 -39.56 1.69
CA GLY A 859 -24.92 -39.02 2.14
C GLY A 859 -25.37 -39.60 3.49
N CYS A 860 -25.26 -40.92 3.67
CA CYS A 860 -25.70 -41.58 4.90
C CYS A 860 -24.80 -41.23 6.10
N VAL A 861 -23.47 -41.17 5.92
CA VAL A 861 -22.53 -40.75 6.96
C VAL A 861 -22.75 -39.28 7.31
N THR A 862 -23.00 -38.41 6.32
CA THR A 862 -23.34 -37.00 6.58
C THR A 862 -24.65 -36.85 7.36
N LEU A 863 -25.67 -37.65 7.03
CA LEU A 863 -26.95 -37.65 7.73
C LEU A 863 -26.78 -38.10 9.18
N ALA A 864 -26.08 -39.21 9.40
CA ALA A 864 -25.77 -39.71 10.72
C ALA A 864 -24.97 -38.67 11.53
N ALA A 865 -23.95 -38.04 10.93
CA ALA A 865 -23.13 -37.01 11.58
C ALA A 865 -23.96 -35.81 12.07
N ARG A 866 -24.95 -35.38 11.27
CA ARG A 866 -25.85 -34.26 11.63
C ARG A 866 -26.87 -34.64 12.70
N GLN A 867 -27.21 -35.92 12.82
CA GLN A 867 -28.16 -36.44 13.80
C GLN A 867 -27.50 -36.92 15.11
N ALA A 868 -26.17 -37.06 15.13
CA ALA A 868 -25.42 -37.61 16.28
C ALA A 868 -25.65 -36.89 17.62
N GLN A 869 -26.00 -35.60 17.60
CA GLN A 869 -26.32 -34.83 18.81
C GLN A 869 -27.68 -35.20 19.43
N VAL A 870 -28.64 -35.69 18.62
CA VAL A 870 -30.04 -35.85 19.01
C VAL A 870 -30.46 -37.33 19.01
N SER A 871 -29.80 -38.17 18.21
CA SER A 871 -30.09 -39.60 18.07
C SER A 871 -28.91 -40.48 18.52
N GLN A 872 -29.20 -41.46 19.39
CA GLN A 872 -28.24 -42.43 19.88
C GLN A 872 -27.90 -43.49 18.82
N SER A 873 -28.86 -43.88 17.97
CA SER A 873 -28.62 -44.81 16.86
C SER A 873 -27.62 -44.24 15.85
N ALA A 874 -27.73 -42.94 15.53
CA ALA A 874 -26.80 -42.23 14.66
C ALA A 874 -25.36 -42.24 15.19
N ARG A 875 -25.19 -41.99 16.51
CA ARG A 875 -23.88 -42.00 17.16
C ARG A 875 -23.18 -43.36 17.10
N ARG A 876 -23.91 -44.45 17.37
CA ARG A 876 -23.36 -45.82 17.30
C ARG A 876 -22.88 -46.19 15.90
N ILE A 877 -23.65 -45.81 14.86
CA ILE A 877 -23.27 -46.07 13.45
C ILE A 877 -21.98 -45.31 13.09
N LEU A 878 -21.86 -44.06 13.53
CA LEU A 878 -20.64 -43.26 13.29
C LEU A 878 -19.42 -43.82 14.03
N GLU A 879 -19.57 -44.24 15.28
CA GLU A 879 -18.47 -44.86 16.05
C GLU A 879 -17.95 -46.12 15.34
N ASN A 880 -18.86 -46.97 14.85
CA ASN A 880 -18.50 -48.17 14.08
C ASN A 880 -17.84 -47.82 12.73
N TYR A 881 -18.35 -46.81 12.01
CA TYR A 881 -17.78 -46.37 10.74
C TYR A 881 -16.36 -45.80 10.92
N LEU A 882 -16.17 -44.91 11.90
CA LEU A 882 -14.87 -44.30 12.20
C LEU A 882 -13.82 -45.34 12.67
N GLN A 883 -14.24 -46.39 13.37
CA GLN A 883 -13.35 -47.49 13.74
C GLN A 883 -12.99 -48.38 12.54
N GLY A 884 -13.89 -48.52 11.57
CA GLY A 884 -13.72 -49.34 10.36
C GLY A 884 -12.82 -48.71 9.29
N VAL A 885 -12.69 -47.37 9.25
CA VAL A 885 -11.78 -46.68 8.32
C VAL A 885 -10.34 -46.79 8.86
N THR A 886 -9.55 -47.69 8.27
CA THR A 886 -8.12 -47.87 8.57
C THR A 886 -7.27 -47.69 7.31
N ALA A 887 -6.09 -47.11 7.48
CA ALA A 887 -5.18 -46.88 6.37
C ALA A 887 -4.71 -48.21 5.77
N GLY A 888 -4.69 -48.28 4.44
CA GLY A 888 -4.35 -49.47 3.66
C GLY A 888 -5.52 -50.40 3.34
N THR A 889 -6.68 -50.28 3.99
CA THR A 889 -7.89 -51.09 3.68
C THR A 889 -9.08 -50.26 3.17
N ALA A 890 -9.14 -48.97 3.51
CA ALA A 890 -10.17 -48.04 3.06
C ALA A 890 -9.75 -47.32 1.76
N GLU A 891 -10.72 -46.99 0.91
CA GLU A 891 -10.50 -46.17 -0.29
C GLU A 891 -10.08 -44.74 0.10
N GLU A 892 -9.20 -44.08 -0.67
CA GLU A 892 -8.80 -42.68 -0.43
C GLU A 892 -10.00 -41.73 -0.31
N THR A 893 -11.10 -42.05 -1.00
CA THR A 893 -12.37 -41.31 -0.94
C THR A 893 -13.05 -41.38 0.41
N ASP A 894 -12.92 -42.50 1.14
CA ASP A 894 -13.52 -42.68 2.47
C ASP A 894 -12.71 -41.96 3.54
N VAL A 895 -11.38 -41.93 3.37
CA VAL A 895 -10.48 -41.15 4.22
C VAL A 895 -10.79 -39.66 4.08
N LEU A 896 -10.85 -39.13 2.85
CA LEU A 896 -11.20 -37.73 2.60
C LEU A 896 -12.57 -37.35 3.12
N LEU A 897 -13.56 -38.25 3.01
CA LEU A 897 -14.91 -38.02 3.51
C LEU A 897 -14.95 -37.70 5.02
N ILE A 898 -14.09 -38.34 5.83
CA ILE A 898 -14.00 -38.04 7.27
C ILE A 898 -13.53 -36.60 7.49
N PHE A 899 -12.51 -36.14 6.75
CA PHE A 899 -11.97 -34.80 6.87
C PHE A 899 -12.92 -33.73 6.32
N GLU A 900 -13.64 -34.01 5.23
CA GLU A 900 -14.66 -33.09 4.67
C GLU A 900 -15.86 -32.90 5.62
N ILE A 901 -16.26 -33.93 6.36
CA ILE A 901 -17.39 -33.88 7.32
C ILE A 901 -16.90 -33.49 8.73
N LEU A 902 -15.60 -33.28 8.94
CA LEU A 902 -15.01 -32.97 10.24
C LEU A 902 -15.70 -31.80 10.99
N PRO A 903 -16.08 -30.67 10.35
CA PRO A 903 -16.78 -29.59 11.03
C PRO A 903 -18.14 -30.00 11.61
N ILE A 904 -18.76 -31.04 11.06
CA ILE A 904 -20.03 -31.61 11.53
C ILE A 904 -19.76 -32.64 12.63
N LEU A 905 -18.78 -33.52 12.45
CA LEU A 905 -18.38 -34.53 13.44
C LEU A 905 -17.95 -33.88 14.75
N CYS A 906 -17.18 -32.79 14.70
CA CYS A 906 -16.72 -32.07 15.87
C CYS A 906 -17.84 -31.36 16.66
N ARG A 907 -19.08 -31.29 16.13
CA ARG A 907 -20.26 -30.83 16.87
C ARG A 907 -20.93 -31.97 17.65
N GLY A 908 -20.99 -33.17 17.07
CA GLY A 908 -21.81 -34.28 17.58
C GLY A 908 -21.06 -35.38 18.33
N MET A 909 -19.77 -35.54 18.07
CA MET A 909 -18.98 -36.67 18.59
C MET A 909 -17.99 -36.23 19.69
N PRO A 910 -17.71 -37.09 20.69
CA PRO A 910 -16.69 -36.82 21.69
C PRO A 910 -15.26 -36.96 21.11
N PRO A 911 -14.27 -36.26 21.68
CA PRO A 911 -12.90 -36.28 21.19
C PRO A 911 -12.25 -37.68 21.21
N ASN A 912 -12.60 -38.52 22.19
CA ASN A 912 -12.07 -39.88 22.32
C ASN A 912 -12.42 -40.78 21.13
N ALA A 913 -13.55 -40.53 20.47
CA ALA A 913 -13.97 -41.30 19.29
C ALA A 913 -13.29 -40.79 18.01
N LEU A 914 -12.93 -39.50 17.95
CA LEU A 914 -12.35 -38.84 16.78
C LEU A 914 -10.83 -38.95 16.73
N ARG A 915 -10.14 -38.98 17.88
CA ARG A 915 -8.68 -38.95 17.94
C ARG A 915 -7.99 -40.13 17.23
N PRO A 916 -8.31 -41.41 17.55
CA PRO A 916 -7.60 -42.54 16.98
C PRO A 916 -7.66 -42.66 15.43
N PRO A 917 -8.80 -42.42 14.75
CA PRO A 917 -8.85 -42.51 13.28
C PRO A 917 -8.14 -41.33 12.61
N LEU A 918 -8.21 -40.12 13.18
CA LEU A 918 -7.56 -38.93 12.61
C LEU A 918 -6.03 -39.04 12.68
N GLU A 919 -5.47 -39.39 13.84
CA GLU A 919 -4.01 -39.53 14.01
C GLU A 919 -3.44 -40.62 13.08
N ARG A 920 -4.14 -41.75 12.93
CA ARG A 920 -3.74 -42.82 12.01
C ARG A 920 -3.71 -42.35 10.55
N CYS A 921 -4.83 -41.80 10.04
CA CYS A 921 -4.92 -41.35 8.65
C CYS A 921 -3.92 -40.23 8.30
N LEU A 922 -3.60 -39.36 9.27
CA LEU A 922 -2.60 -38.30 9.09
C LEU A 922 -1.16 -38.84 9.13
N ALA A 923 -0.86 -39.81 9.99
CA ALA A 923 0.47 -40.41 10.07
C ALA A 923 0.84 -41.15 8.77
N ASP A 924 -0.11 -41.90 8.20
CA ASP A 924 0.11 -42.66 6.97
C ASP A 924 0.31 -41.75 5.75
N SER A 925 -0.52 -40.71 5.63
CA SER A 925 -0.38 -39.72 4.55
C SER A 925 0.85 -38.81 4.71
N PHE A 926 1.29 -38.54 5.95
CA PHE A 926 2.53 -37.80 6.20
C PHE A 926 3.78 -38.63 5.88
N ALA A 927 3.76 -39.95 6.14
CA ALA A 927 4.87 -40.84 5.83
C ALA A 927 5.27 -40.77 4.34
N GLU A 928 4.29 -40.62 3.43
CA GLU A 928 4.51 -40.49 1.98
C GLU A 928 5.22 -39.18 1.57
N ILE A 929 5.08 -38.12 2.35
CA ILE A 929 5.55 -36.75 2.01
C ILE A 929 6.76 -36.33 2.85
N SER A 930 7.03 -37.03 3.96
CA SER A 930 8.10 -36.73 4.93
C SER A 930 9.47 -36.45 4.29
N HIS A 931 9.80 -37.11 3.18
CA HIS A 931 11.08 -36.97 2.46
C HIS A 931 11.02 -36.10 1.19
N VAL A 932 9.85 -35.59 0.81
CA VAL A 932 9.67 -34.82 -0.42
C VAL A 932 9.95 -33.34 -0.17
N LYS A 933 11.01 -32.83 -0.79
CA LYS A 933 11.33 -31.39 -0.78
C LYS A 933 10.57 -30.64 -1.86
N ALA A 934 10.19 -29.39 -1.59
CA ALA A 934 9.58 -28.49 -2.56
C ALA A 934 10.52 -28.21 -3.76
N LYS A 935 10.38 -28.97 -4.85
CA LYS A 935 11.09 -28.68 -6.11
C LYS A 935 10.40 -27.54 -6.88
N SER A 936 11.22 -26.62 -7.37
CA SER A 936 10.80 -25.57 -8.29
C SER A 936 10.56 -26.17 -9.68
N LYS A 937 9.29 -26.16 -10.12
CA LYS A 937 8.77 -26.57 -11.45
C LYS A 937 8.60 -28.08 -11.65
N GLY A 938 7.38 -28.50 -12.01
CA GLY A 938 7.19 -29.74 -12.75
C GLY A 938 5.81 -30.37 -12.67
N GLU A 939 5.37 -30.81 -11.48
CA GLU A 939 4.20 -31.67 -11.36
C GLU A 939 3.45 -31.35 -10.06
N GLU A 940 2.32 -30.65 -10.15
CA GLU A 940 1.37 -30.47 -9.04
C GLU A 940 0.64 -31.80 -8.80
N LYS A 941 1.32 -32.78 -8.20
CA LYS A 941 0.61 -33.89 -7.54
C LYS A 941 0.07 -33.36 -6.23
N GLU A 942 -1.24 -33.16 -6.14
CA GLU A 942 -1.91 -32.83 -4.89
C GLU A 942 -1.86 -34.03 -3.94
N TYR A 943 -0.96 -33.98 -2.96
CA TYR A 943 -0.85 -35.04 -1.97
C TYR A 943 -2.03 -35.07 -0.98
N LEU A 944 -2.41 -36.26 -0.53
CA LEU A 944 -3.56 -36.49 0.36
C LEU A 944 -3.47 -35.69 1.67
N PHE A 945 -2.28 -35.63 2.29
CA PHE A 945 -2.03 -34.87 3.53
C PHE A 945 -2.32 -33.37 3.38
N ILE A 946 -2.03 -32.78 2.21
CA ILE A 946 -2.28 -31.35 1.95
C ILE A 946 -3.80 -31.09 1.97
N LYS A 947 -4.60 -31.97 1.36
CA LYS A 947 -6.07 -31.88 1.38
C LYS A 947 -6.64 -32.06 2.78
N GLN A 948 -6.08 -32.99 3.56
CA GLN A 948 -6.49 -33.23 4.94
C GLN A 948 -6.19 -32.03 5.85
N MET A 949 -5.00 -31.42 5.73
CA MET A 949 -4.62 -30.22 6.48
C MET A 949 -5.49 -29.00 6.14
N GLU A 950 -5.87 -28.86 4.88
CA GLU A 950 -6.81 -27.83 4.42
C GLU A 950 -8.21 -28.05 5.01
N CYS A 951 -8.69 -29.29 5.09
CA CYS A 951 -9.96 -29.61 5.75
C CYS A 951 -9.91 -29.33 7.27
N ILE A 952 -8.78 -29.61 7.93
CA ILE A 952 -8.58 -29.27 9.35
C ILE A 952 -8.61 -27.75 9.55
N ARG A 953 -8.00 -26.97 8.65
CA ARG A 953 -8.04 -25.50 8.66
C ARG A 953 -9.48 -24.99 8.59
N GLN A 954 -10.23 -25.42 7.58
CA GLN A 954 -11.65 -25.07 7.41
C GLN A 954 -12.50 -25.46 8.62
N CYS A 955 -12.13 -26.56 9.30
CA CYS A 955 -12.75 -26.96 10.54
C CYS A 955 -12.41 -25.98 11.67
N LEU A 956 -11.14 -25.64 11.90
CA LEU A 956 -10.73 -24.71 12.96
C LEU A 956 -11.31 -23.29 12.80
N ASP A 957 -11.54 -22.83 11.57
CA ASP A 957 -12.21 -21.57 11.26
C ASP A 957 -13.73 -21.58 11.55
N CYS A 958 -14.33 -22.76 11.73
CA CYS A 958 -15.76 -22.88 11.99
C CYS A 958 -16.09 -22.66 13.48
N ASP A 959 -16.70 -21.52 13.80
CA ASP A 959 -17.13 -21.14 15.17
C ASP A 959 -18.10 -22.11 15.86
N LYS A 960 -18.76 -22.97 15.10
CA LYS A 960 -19.83 -23.86 15.62
C LYS A 960 -19.31 -25.15 16.27
N ILE A 961 -18.00 -25.32 16.44
CA ILE A 961 -17.38 -26.55 16.97
C ILE A 961 -17.30 -26.54 18.49
N HIS A 962 -17.38 -27.73 19.11
CA HIS A 962 -17.18 -27.89 20.55
C HIS A 962 -15.70 -27.68 20.94
N ASP A 963 -15.43 -26.89 22.00
CA ASP A 963 -14.08 -26.52 22.45
C ASP A 963 -13.14 -27.71 22.70
N ALA A 964 -13.66 -28.81 23.25
CA ALA A 964 -12.91 -30.05 23.46
C ALA A 964 -12.37 -30.66 22.15
N ASN A 965 -13.15 -30.57 21.06
CA ASN A 965 -12.74 -31.06 19.75
C ASN A 965 -11.81 -30.06 19.05
N ARG A 966 -12.00 -28.74 19.25
CA ARG A 966 -11.04 -27.72 18.82
C ARG A 966 -9.67 -27.92 19.48
N THR A 967 -9.66 -28.24 20.78
CA THR A 967 -8.47 -28.60 21.56
C THR A 967 -7.77 -29.83 20.98
N LEU A 968 -8.52 -30.88 20.65
CA LEU A 968 -7.97 -32.09 20.02
C LEU A 968 -7.29 -31.77 18.67
N LEU A 969 -7.97 -31.07 17.76
CA LEU A 969 -7.40 -30.71 16.46
C LEU A 969 -6.17 -29.82 16.61
N SER A 970 -6.17 -28.90 17.58
CA SER A 970 -5.02 -28.04 17.87
C SER A 970 -3.81 -28.83 18.35
N GLN A 971 -4.01 -29.86 19.19
CA GLN A 971 -2.93 -30.77 19.63
C GLN A 971 -2.35 -31.60 18.49
N ILE A 972 -3.19 -32.04 17.55
CA ILE A 972 -2.76 -32.79 16.37
C ILE A 972 -1.88 -31.90 15.47
N VAL A 973 -2.32 -30.68 15.17
CA VAL A 973 -1.54 -29.75 14.34
C VAL A 973 -0.21 -29.39 15.01
N GLU A 974 -0.21 -29.20 16.33
CA GLU A 974 1.00 -28.92 17.10
C GLU A 974 2.04 -30.04 17.03
N HIS A 975 1.61 -31.31 17.08
CA HIS A 975 2.52 -32.45 17.01
C HIS A 975 3.41 -32.42 15.75
N TYR A 976 2.83 -32.05 14.60
CA TYR A 976 3.54 -31.98 13.33
C TYR A 976 4.53 -30.80 13.22
N PHE A 977 4.51 -29.83 14.13
CA PHE A 977 5.48 -28.71 14.14
C PHE A 977 6.91 -29.22 14.33
N SER A 978 7.07 -30.18 15.23
CA SER A 978 8.36 -30.81 15.54
C SER A 978 8.81 -31.78 14.45
N GLU A 979 7.87 -32.50 13.83
CA GLU A 979 8.18 -33.56 12.86
C GLU A 979 8.46 -33.03 11.45
N MET A 980 7.85 -31.92 11.04
CA MET A 980 7.95 -31.42 9.66
C MET A 980 9.09 -30.42 9.49
N ASN A 981 9.90 -30.60 8.45
CA ASN A 981 10.97 -29.66 8.08
C ASN A 981 10.43 -28.46 7.28
N ASP A 982 11.12 -27.32 7.38
CA ASP A 982 10.86 -26.08 6.63
C ASP A 982 10.92 -26.26 5.10
N ASP A 983 11.75 -27.19 4.63
CA ASP A 983 11.92 -27.55 3.21
C ASP A 983 10.79 -28.43 2.61
N ASN A 984 9.83 -28.87 3.43
CA ASN A 984 8.80 -29.83 3.01
C ASN A 984 7.75 -29.17 2.09
N VAL A 985 7.25 -29.91 1.09
CA VAL A 985 6.16 -29.48 0.19
C VAL A 985 4.89 -29.07 0.96
N ALA A 986 4.59 -29.69 2.10
CA ALA A 986 3.40 -29.42 2.90
C ALA A 986 3.53 -28.23 3.89
N TRP A 987 4.75 -27.70 4.09
CA TRP A 987 5.03 -26.58 4.98
C TRP A 987 4.16 -25.33 4.73
N PRO A 988 3.90 -24.91 3.48
CA PRO A 988 3.07 -23.75 3.17
C PRO A 988 1.62 -23.88 3.66
N THR A 989 1.00 -25.02 3.35
CA THR A 989 -0.38 -25.33 3.75
C THR A 989 -0.47 -25.47 5.25
N TYR A 990 0.53 -26.11 5.87
CA TYR A 990 0.61 -26.24 7.32
C TYR A 990 0.68 -24.90 8.05
N ILE A 991 1.51 -23.95 7.59
CA ILE A 991 1.53 -22.59 8.16
C ILE A 991 0.13 -21.95 8.07
N SER A 992 -0.55 -22.09 6.93
CA SER A 992 -1.91 -21.57 6.78
C SER A 992 -2.89 -22.23 7.75
N THR A 993 -2.77 -23.54 7.99
CA THR A 993 -3.57 -24.25 9.01
C THR A 993 -3.24 -23.78 10.42
N CYS A 994 -1.98 -23.53 10.75
CA CYS A 994 -1.58 -23.01 12.05
C CYS A 994 -2.17 -21.63 12.34
N CYS A 995 -2.39 -20.80 11.31
CA CYS A 995 -3.01 -19.47 11.50
C CYS A 995 -4.45 -19.54 12.04
N ALA A 996 -5.15 -20.68 11.91
CA ALA A 996 -6.49 -20.92 12.47
C ALA A 996 -6.49 -21.36 13.96
N LEU A 997 -5.31 -21.59 14.54
CA LEU A 997 -5.16 -22.01 15.93
C LEU A 997 -5.37 -20.84 16.90
N SER A 998 -5.73 -21.17 18.16
CA SER A 998 -5.80 -20.14 19.20
C SER A 998 -4.41 -19.70 19.65
N SER A 999 -4.31 -18.46 20.15
CA SER A 999 -3.06 -17.84 20.60
C SER A 999 -2.27 -18.70 21.59
N LYS A 1000 -2.96 -19.44 22.48
CA LYS A 1000 -2.32 -20.34 23.45
C LYS A 1000 -1.42 -21.40 22.80
N TYR A 1001 -1.85 -22.01 21.70
CA TYR A 1001 -1.06 -23.04 21.00
C TYR A 1001 0.05 -22.41 20.17
N LEU A 1002 -0.26 -21.28 19.53
CA LEU A 1002 0.72 -20.52 18.75
C LEU A 1002 1.90 -20.07 19.62
N GLU A 1003 1.65 -19.53 20.81
CA GLU A 1003 2.72 -19.11 21.73
C GLU A 1003 3.58 -20.29 22.19
N ARG A 1004 2.96 -21.43 22.52
CA ARG A 1004 3.71 -22.62 22.93
C ARG A 1004 4.62 -23.17 21.83
N MET A 1005 4.18 -23.13 20.57
CA MET A 1005 4.97 -23.61 19.45
C MET A 1005 6.03 -22.61 18.99
N SER A 1006 5.75 -21.31 19.06
CA SER A 1006 6.53 -20.29 18.36
C SER A 1006 7.27 -19.30 19.27
N SER A 1007 7.04 -19.29 20.59
CA SER A 1007 7.72 -18.38 21.53
C SER A 1007 9.10 -18.88 21.93
N PRO A 1008 10.18 -18.15 21.59
CA PRO A 1008 11.53 -18.48 22.02
C PRO A 1008 11.69 -18.45 23.54
N SER A 1009 10.89 -17.63 24.25
CA SER A 1009 10.93 -17.52 25.71
C SER A 1009 10.46 -18.78 26.43
N GLY A 1010 9.65 -19.61 25.77
CA GLY A 1010 9.12 -20.86 26.30
C GLY A 1010 9.98 -22.09 25.98
N TRP A 1011 11.07 -21.94 25.23
CA TRP A 1011 11.92 -23.05 24.80
C TRP A 1011 13.10 -23.28 25.74
N TRP A 1012 13.43 -24.55 25.97
CA TRP A 1012 14.58 -24.93 26.79
C TRP A 1012 15.92 -24.78 26.04
N GLU A 1013 15.92 -24.96 24.72
CA GLU A 1013 17.08 -24.77 23.84
C GLU A 1013 16.67 -23.97 22.60
N LEU A 1014 17.46 -22.93 22.29
CA LEU A 1014 17.34 -22.15 21.06
C LEU A 1014 18.12 -22.88 19.95
N SER A 1015 17.41 -23.34 18.92
CA SER A 1015 18.04 -23.90 17.72
C SER A 1015 17.75 -23.04 16.48
N PRO A 1016 18.71 -22.86 15.56
CA PRO A 1016 18.51 -22.07 14.35
C PRO A 1016 17.34 -22.57 13.48
N SER A 1017 17.13 -23.89 13.41
CA SER A 1017 16.02 -24.48 12.65
C SER A 1017 14.65 -24.22 13.28
N LEU A 1018 14.55 -24.23 14.61
CA LEU A 1018 13.30 -23.86 15.32
C LEU A 1018 13.01 -22.37 15.17
N LEU A 1019 14.02 -21.50 15.28
CA LEU A 1019 13.88 -20.06 15.03
C LEU A 1019 13.41 -19.76 13.61
N ARG A 1020 13.92 -20.49 12.61
CA ARG A 1020 13.48 -20.36 11.22
C ARG A 1020 12.01 -20.73 11.03
N LYS A 1021 11.58 -21.86 11.59
CA LYS A 1021 10.18 -22.31 11.56
C LYS A 1021 9.26 -21.29 12.25
N ALA A 1022 9.62 -20.85 13.46
CA ALA A 1022 8.86 -19.86 14.20
C ALA A 1022 8.80 -18.50 13.48
N ALA A 1023 9.89 -18.05 12.86
CA ALA A 1023 9.91 -16.81 12.08
C ALA A 1023 8.95 -16.86 10.90
N SER A 1024 8.91 -17.99 10.18
CA SER A 1024 7.95 -18.17 9.09
C SER A 1024 6.50 -18.19 9.57
N LEU A 1025 6.21 -18.84 10.71
CA LEU A 1025 4.87 -18.90 11.29
C LEU A 1025 4.40 -17.54 11.81
N ARG A 1026 5.19 -16.86 12.65
CA ARG A 1026 4.80 -15.56 13.22
C ARG A 1026 4.75 -14.46 12.16
N SER A 1027 5.57 -14.52 11.12
CA SER A 1027 5.44 -13.61 9.97
C SER A 1027 4.15 -13.85 9.20
N ALA A 1028 3.73 -15.11 9.03
CA ALA A 1028 2.43 -15.42 8.44
C ALA A 1028 1.26 -14.95 9.32
N LEU A 1029 1.33 -15.13 10.65
CA LEU A 1029 0.34 -14.57 11.58
C LEU A 1029 0.24 -13.05 11.46
N ALA A 1030 1.37 -12.36 11.29
CA ALA A 1030 1.43 -10.92 11.10
C ALA A 1030 0.85 -10.44 9.75
N THR A 1031 0.60 -11.34 8.79
CA THR A 1031 -0.13 -11.01 7.54
C THR A 1031 -1.66 -11.09 7.66
N MET A 1032 -2.17 -11.66 8.76
CA MET A 1032 -3.61 -11.84 8.95
C MET A 1032 -4.28 -10.51 9.30
N THR A 1033 -5.34 -10.16 8.58
CA THR A 1033 -6.07 -8.89 8.73
C THR A 1033 -7.02 -8.85 9.93
N ASP A 1034 -7.29 -10.00 10.55
CA ASP A 1034 -8.33 -10.14 11.58
C ASP A 1034 -7.80 -9.87 13.02
N CYS A 1035 -6.50 -9.63 13.19
CA CYS A 1035 -5.89 -9.28 14.47
C CYS A 1035 -5.77 -7.76 14.64
N GLU A 1036 -6.15 -7.22 15.81
CA GLU A 1036 -6.07 -5.77 16.10
C GLU A 1036 -4.63 -5.23 16.09
N ALA A 1037 -3.62 -6.07 16.38
CA ALA A 1037 -2.20 -5.68 16.39
C ALA A 1037 -1.30 -6.83 15.84
N PRO A 1038 -1.29 -7.06 14.52
CA PRO A 1038 -0.64 -8.22 13.92
C PRO A 1038 0.90 -8.18 14.03
N LEU A 1039 1.49 -6.98 14.08
CA LEU A 1039 2.95 -6.80 14.16
C LEU A 1039 3.54 -7.20 15.52
N ASN A 1040 2.72 -7.29 16.58
CA ASN A 1040 3.20 -7.67 17.92
C ASN A 1040 3.80 -9.08 17.95
N TRP A 1041 3.34 -9.97 17.07
CA TRP A 1041 3.88 -11.33 16.92
C TRP A 1041 5.36 -11.35 16.50
N LEU A 1042 5.87 -10.27 15.90
CA LEU A 1042 7.24 -10.20 15.41
C LEU A 1042 8.26 -9.88 16.51
N ASN A 1043 7.83 -9.24 17.59
CA ASN A 1043 8.71 -8.66 18.61
C ASN A 1043 9.69 -9.68 19.22
N GLU A 1044 9.17 -10.77 19.77
CA GLU A 1044 10.00 -11.78 20.44
C GLU A 1044 10.97 -12.49 19.48
N ILE A 1045 10.60 -12.60 18.20
CA ILE A 1045 11.46 -13.23 17.20
C ILE A 1045 12.59 -12.28 16.78
N ILE A 1046 12.30 -10.99 16.66
CA ILE A 1046 13.33 -9.97 16.41
C ILE A 1046 14.36 -9.99 17.56
N ASP A 1047 13.91 -10.04 18.80
CA ASP A 1047 14.79 -10.07 19.97
C ASP A 1047 15.62 -11.37 20.02
N ALA A 1048 15.01 -12.53 19.77
CA ALA A 1048 15.71 -13.82 19.78
C ALA A 1048 16.72 -13.97 18.63
N GLN A 1049 16.42 -13.45 17.44
CA GLN A 1049 17.31 -13.55 16.27
C GLN A 1049 18.44 -12.52 16.28
N ALA A 1050 18.34 -11.47 17.10
CA ALA A 1050 19.45 -10.55 17.31
C ALA A 1050 20.70 -11.29 17.85
N MET A 1051 20.50 -12.38 18.61
CA MET A 1051 21.58 -13.17 19.20
C MET A 1051 22.18 -14.22 18.24
N GLU A 1052 21.51 -14.56 17.13
CA GLU A 1052 21.87 -15.65 16.23
C GLU A 1052 22.25 -15.15 14.82
N ILE A 1053 23.55 -15.06 14.52
CA ILE A 1053 24.09 -14.40 13.32
C ILE A 1053 23.65 -15.08 12.00
N THR A 1054 23.54 -16.42 11.98
CA THR A 1054 23.33 -17.19 10.74
C THR A 1054 21.93 -17.02 10.14
N GLU A 1055 20.92 -16.67 10.94
CA GLU A 1055 19.52 -16.59 10.52
C GLU A 1055 18.99 -15.16 10.34
N GLN A 1056 19.84 -14.13 10.56
CA GLN A 1056 19.47 -12.72 10.49
C GLN A 1056 18.98 -12.27 9.09
N GLU A 1057 19.56 -12.79 8.01
CA GLU A 1057 19.10 -12.43 6.66
C GLU A 1057 17.78 -13.11 6.31
N PHE A 1058 17.60 -14.36 6.75
CA PHE A 1058 16.36 -15.11 6.53
C PHE A 1058 15.19 -14.43 7.24
N SER A 1059 15.39 -13.99 8.48
CA SER A 1059 14.34 -13.32 9.24
C SER A 1059 13.88 -12.03 8.62
N VAL A 1060 14.81 -11.17 8.18
CA VAL A 1060 14.48 -9.93 7.47
C VAL A 1060 13.65 -10.24 6.22
N GLY A 1061 13.97 -11.32 5.52
CA GLY A 1061 13.16 -11.81 4.40
C GLY A 1061 11.73 -12.16 4.80
N CYS A 1062 11.53 -12.85 5.93
CA CYS A 1062 10.20 -13.20 6.45
C CYS A 1062 9.39 -11.98 6.92
N LEU A 1063 10.06 -10.93 7.44
CA LEU A 1063 9.40 -9.71 7.92
C LEU A 1063 8.77 -8.89 6.78
N VAL A 1064 9.35 -8.89 5.58
CA VAL A 1064 8.89 -8.02 4.48
C VAL A 1064 7.42 -8.26 4.09
N PRO A 1065 6.96 -9.50 3.82
CA PRO A 1065 5.54 -9.75 3.52
C PRO A 1065 4.59 -9.34 4.66
N ALA A 1066 4.98 -9.56 5.91
CA ALA A 1066 4.20 -9.15 7.08
C ALA A 1066 4.02 -7.63 7.14
N LEU A 1067 5.11 -6.88 6.92
CA LEU A 1067 5.09 -5.43 6.90
C LEU A 1067 4.35 -4.86 5.68
N GLN A 1068 4.35 -5.56 4.53
CA GLN A 1068 3.61 -5.17 3.32
C GLN A 1068 2.10 -5.38 3.45
N ALA A 1069 1.66 -6.34 4.27
CA ALA A 1069 0.24 -6.61 4.52
C ALA A 1069 -0.38 -5.60 5.51
N ALA A 1070 0.44 -5.02 6.40
CA ALA A 1070 -0.02 -4.02 7.37
C ALA A 1070 -0.35 -2.67 6.69
N ASP A 1071 -1.41 -2.01 7.17
CA ASP A 1071 -1.75 -0.65 6.72
C ASP A 1071 -0.78 0.38 7.31
N PRO A 1072 0.11 0.99 6.50
CA PRO A 1072 1.17 1.87 7.00
C PRO A 1072 0.65 3.19 7.60
N ASP A 1073 -0.59 3.58 7.29
CA ASP A 1073 -1.18 4.82 7.78
C ASP A 1073 -2.10 4.58 9.01
N SER A 1074 -2.15 3.33 9.51
CA SER A 1074 -2.83 2.99 10.75
C SER A 1074 -2.04 3.45 12.00
N GLY A 1075 -2.74 3.96 13.01
CA GLY A 1075 -2.12 4.39 14.28
C GLY A 1075 -1.35 3.25 14.97
N HIS A 1076 -1.85 2.02 14.86
CA HIS A 1076 -1.20 0.83 15.43
C HIS A 1076 0.20 0.55 14.85
N CYS A 1077 0.43 0.84 13.56
CA CYS A 1077 1.75 0.67 12.95
C CYS A 1077 2.76 1.70 13.48
N ALA A 1078 2.32 2.95 13.66
CA ALA A 1078 3.15 4.01 14.24
C ALA A 1078 3.50 3.71 15.71
N ASP A 1079 2.52 3.26 16.50
CA ASP A 1079 2.72 2.88 17.91
C ASP A 1079 3.68 1.68 18.03
N TRP A 1080 3.50 0.65 17.20
CA TRP A 1080 4.40 -0.50 17.17
C TRP A 1080 5.84 -0.10 16.79
N MET A 1081 6.00 0.80 15.82
CA MET A 1081 7.31 1.31 15.43
C MET A 1081 8.00 2.07 16.57
N LEU A 1082 7.26 2.89 17.33
CA LEU A 1082 7.78 3.56 18.52
C LEU A 1082 8.21 2.56 19.60
N GLN A 1083 7.44 1.49 19.82
CA GLN A 1083 7.80 0.42 20.74
C GLN A 1083 9.06 -0.31 20.28
N LEU A 1084 9.18 -0.63 19.00
CA LEU A 1084 10.37 -1.23 18.41
C LEU A 1084 11.60 -0.33 18.64
N MET A 1085 11.47 0.96 18.36
CA MET A 1085 12.55 1.94 18.61
C MET A 1085 12.97 1.98 20.08
N GLY A 1086 12.02 2.00 21.01
CA GLY A 1086 12.31 1.95 22.45
C GLY A 1086 13.06 0.67 22.86
N ARG A 1087 12.61 -0.50 22.38
CA ARG A 1087 13.26 -1.79 22.65
C ARG A 1087 14.66 -1.87 22.06
N THR A 1088 14.83 -1.44 20.80
CA THR A 1088 16.16 -1.40 20.15
C THR A 1088 17.13 -0.48 20.89
N GLN A 1089 16.66 0.65 21.42
CA GLN A 1089 17.50 1.56 22.19
C GLN A 1089 17.96 0.95 23.51
N VAL A 1090 17.09 0.20 24.20
CA VAL A 1090 17.47 -0.58 25.40
C VAL A 1090 18.50 -1.65 25.03
N ALA A 1091 18.25 -2.43 23.98
CA ALA A 1091 19.18 -3.44 23.49
C ALA A 1091 20.54 -2.86 23.08
N PHE A 1092 20.59 -1.65 22.51
CA PHE A 1092 21.84 -0.98 22.14
C PHE A 1092 22.70 -0.60 23.35
N ASN A 1093 22.07 -0.35 24.50
CA ASN A 1093 22.76 -0.03 25.75
C ASN A 1093 23.18 -1.31 26.50
N GLU A 1094 22.39 -2.38 26.43
CA GLU A 1094 22.62 -3.62 27.19
C GLU A 1094 23.56 -4.61 26.49
N THR A 1095 23.59 -4.63 25.15
CA THR A 1095 24.41 -5.58 24.38
C THR A 1095 25.74 -4.95 23.94
N GLU A 1096 26.84 -5.69 24.01
CA GLU A 1096 28.13 -5.28 23.43
C GLU A 1096 28.30 -5.78 21.98
N ASP A 1097 27.48 -6.75 21.56
CA ASP A 1097 27.56 -7.39 20.25
C ASP A 1097 27.17 -6.45 19.11
N LYS A 1098 28.16 -6.13 18.27
CA LYS A 1098 27.97 -5.25 17.10
C LYS A 1098 27.01 -5.85 16.06
N SER A 1099 27.01 -7.17 15.88
CA SER A 1099 26.12 -7.87 14.95
C SER A 1099 24.65 -7.72 15.34
N ALA A 1100 24.32 -7.85 16.63
CA ALA A 1100 22.97 -7.65 17.15
C ALA A 1100 22.49 -6.21 16.91
N LYS A 1101 23.35 -5.20 17.18
CA LYS A 1101 23.03 -3.79 16.91
C LYS A 1101 22.79 -3.54 15.43
N GLN A 1102 23.61 -4.12 14.55
CA GLN A 1102 23.44 -4.02 13.11
C GLN A 1102 22.14 -4.66 12.63
N TYR A 1103 21.78 -5.83 13.15
CA TYR A 1103 20.52 -6.51 12.82
C TYR A 1103 19.30 -5.68 13.19
N LEU A 1104 19.27 -5.13 14.41
CA LEU A 1104 18.18 -4.24 14.84
C LEU A 1104 18.14 -2.93 14.03
N CYS A 1105 19.31 -2.36 13.69
CA CYS A 1105 19.45 -1.26 12.72
C CYS A 1105 18.83 -1.68 11.36
N ASP A 1106 19.12 -2.88 10.85
CA ASP A 1106 18.60 -3.42 9.59
C ASP A 1106 17.07 -3.63 9.62
N VAL A 1107 16.52 -4.17 10.72
CA VAL A 1107 15.06 -4.34 10.91
C VAL A 1107 14.37 -2.97 10.86
N PHE A 1108 14.90 -1.97 11.58
CA PHE A 1108 14.36 -0.60 11.51
C PHE A 1108 14.36 -0.06 10.08
N MET A 1109 15.47 -0.21 9.34
CA MET A 1109 15.56 0.28 7.96
C MET A 1109 14.51 -0.38 7.06
N VAL A 1110 14.27 -1.69 7.23
CA VAL A 1110 13.24 -2.43 6.49
C VAL A 1110 11.85 -1.89 6.81
N CYS A 1111 11.52 -1.68 8.09
CA CYS A 1111 10.24 -1.10 8.49
C CYS A 1111 10.00 0.26 7.82
N VAL A 1112 10.99 1.17 7.87
CA VAL A 1112 10.88 2.50 7.24
C VAL A 1112 10.74 2.38 5.72
N ILE A 1113 11.49 1.51 5.07
CA ILE A 1113 11.44 1.31 3.61
C ILE A 1113 10.10 0.68 3.16
N VAL A 1114 9.54 -0.24 3.95
CA VAL A 1114 8.26 -0.90 3.64
C VAL A 1114 7.08 0.04 3.89
N PHE A 1115 7.01 0.69 5.07
CA PHE A 1115 5.92 1.62 5.40
C PHE A 1115 5.93 2.89 4.53
N SER A 1116 7.12 3.38 4.17
CA SER A 1116 7.23 4.46 3.18
C SER A 1116 6.82 4.03 1.78
N GLY A 1117 6.85 2.72 1.46
CA GLY A 1117 6.56 2.09 0.17
C GLY A 1117 7.64 2.25 -0.91
N VAL A 1118 8.78 2.86 -0.56
CA VAL A 1118 9.92 3.11 -1.47
C VAL A 1118 10.61 1.81 -1.89
N TRP A 1119 10.34 0.69 -1.23
CA TRP A 1119 10.76 -0.65 -1.66
C TRP A 1119 10.36 -0.96 -3.11
N SER A 1120 9.23 -0.43 -3.57
CA SER A 1120 8.76 -0.61 -4.95
C SER A 1120 9.69 0.03 -5.98
N VAL A 1121 10.42 1.08 -5.62
CA VAL A 1121 11.37 1.78 -6.51
C VAL A 1121 12.57 0.90 -6.84
N ALA A 1122 12.90 -0.11 -6.02
CA ALA A 1122 14.11 -0.93 -6.15
C ALA A 1122 14.13 -1.90 -7.34
N GLY A 1123 13.03 -2.04 -8.10
CA GLY A 1123 12.97 -2.76 -9.38
C GLY A 1123 13.03 -4.29 -9.30
N ASP A 1124 13.82 -4.87 -8.39
CA ASP A 1124 14.00 -6.33 -8.26
C ASP A 1124 13.10 -6.94 -7.17
N ALA A 1125 11.79 -6.75 -7.31
CA ALA A 1125 10.76 -7.43 -6.51
C ALA A 1125 10.39 -8.82 -7.09
N VAL A 1126 11.36 -9.54 -7.66
CA VAL A 1126 11.14 -10.83 -8.36
C VAL A 1126 10.76 -11.99 -7.40
N ALA A 1127 10.31 -11.70 -6.19
CA ALA A 1127 9.91 -12.73 -5.23
C ALA A 1127 8.71 -12.38 -4.33
N ALA A 1128 8.04 -11.25 -4.54
CA ALA A 1128 6.84 -10.90 -3.76
C ALA A 1128 5.52 -11.26 -4.48
N GLY A 1129 5.57 -11.57 -5.78
CA GLY A 1129 4.39 -11.63 -6.65
C GLY A 1129 3.66 -12.97 -6.77
N ARG A 1130 4.12 -14.05 -6.12
CA ARG A 1130 3.30 -15.26 -5.97
C ARG A 1130 3.44 -15.78 -4.56
N ALA A 1131 2.41 -15.52 -3.77
CA ALA A 1131 2.07 -16.26 -2.57
C ALA A 1131 1.81 -17.74 -2.92
N THR A 1132 2.88 -18.48 -3.24
CA THR A 1132 3.00 -19.84 -2.76
C THR A 1132 3.84 -19.69 -1.51
N ALA A 1133 3.18 -19.73 -0.34
CA ALA A 1133 3.84 -19.70 0.95
C ALA A 1133 5.04 -20.66 0.94
N GLY A 1134 6.12 -20.30 1.62
CA GLY A 1134 7.23 -21.24 1.88
C GLY A 1134 8.58 -20.96 1.21
N ARG A 1135 8.71 -20.07 0.21
CA ARG A 1135 10.04 -19.62 -0.24
C ARG A 1135 10.12 -18.11 -0.44
N VAL A 1136 10.55 -17.42 0.61
CA VAL A 1136 11.09 -16.07 0.54
C VAL A 1136 12.38 -16.14 -0.26
N THR A 1137 12.30 -15.98 -1.59
CA THR A 1137 13.53 -15.76 -2.37
C THR A 1137 13.93 -14.31 -2.18
N ALA A 1138 15.16 -14.08 -1.75
CA ALA A 1138 15.71 -12.78 -1.39
C ALA A 1138 15.56 -11.77 -2.55
N GLY A 1139 14.57 -10.89 -2.47
CA GLY A 1139 14.54 -9.67 -3.27
C GLY A 1139 15.68 -8.75 -2.80
N ARG A 1140 16.27 -7.93 -3.68
CA ARG A 1140 17.41 -7.06 -3.31
C ARG A 1140 17.14 -6.12 -2.12
N ALA A 1141 15.88 -5.90 -1.72
CA ALA A 1141 15.52 -5.19 -0.48
C ALA A 1141 16.03 -5.90 0.81
N THR A 1142 16.36 -7.20 0.74
CA THR A 1142 17.00 -7.93 1.84
C THR A 1142 18.53 -7.78 1.86
N GLY A 1143 19.12 -7.20 0.80
CA GLY A 1143 20.55 -6.92 0.75
C GLY A 1143 20.89 -5.66 1.55
N ARG A 1144 21.84 -5.77 2.47
CA ARG A 1144 22.25 -4.68 3.37
C ARG A 1144 22.61 -3.37 2.65
N ALA A 1145 23.35 -3.45 1.54
CA ALA A 1145 23.73 -2.28 0.75
C ALA A 1145 22.53 -1.57 0.10
N ALA A 1146 21.51 -2.32 -0.34
CA ALA A 1146 20.31 -1.75 -0.93
C ALA A 1146 19.43 -1.06 0.12
N ARG A 1147 19.35 -1.61 1.34
CA ARG A 1147 18.68 -0.96 2.48
C ARG A 1147 19.29 0.40 2.79
N GLN A 1148 20.62 0.46 2.84
CA GLN A 1148 21.37 1.68 3.11
C GLN A 1148 21.19 2.75 2.01
N GLU A 1149 21.08 2.36 0.73
CA GLU A 1149 20.79 3.29 -0.37
C GLU A 1149 19.34 3.81 -0.35
N LEU A 1150 18.36 3.00 0.08
CA LEU A 1150 16.93 3.34 0.04
C LEU A 1150 16.41 4.04 1.31
N LEU A 1151 17.15 3.95 2.42
CA LEU A 1151 16.75 4.58 3.68
C LEU A 1151 16.52 6.10 3.57
N PRO A 1152 17.41 6.90 2.93
CA PRO A 1152 17.22 8.35 2.89
C PRO A 1152 15.90 8.81 2.24
N PRO A 1153 15.53 8.35 1.01
CA PRO A 1153 14.22 8.70 0.46
C PRO A 1153 13.06 8.15 1.29
N ALA A 1154 13.20 6.93 1.83
CA ALA A 1154 12.15 6.31 2.64
C ALA A 1154 11.79 7.13 3.89
N VAL A 1155 12.79 7.61 4.63
CA VAL A 1155 12.56 8.46 5.82
C VAL A 1155 11.82 9.74 5.45
N ALA A 1156 12.26 10.43 4.39
CA ALA A 1156 11.64 11.68 3.96
C ALA A 1156 10.20 11.49 3.49
N SER A 1157 9.92 10.47 2.67
CA SER A 1157 8.57 10.17 2.20
C SER A 1157 7.65 9.73 3.35
N LEU A 1158 8.16 8.98 4.34
CA LEU A 1158 7.39 8.60 5.52
C LEU A 1158 7.02 9.82 6.37
N LEU A 1159 7.99 10.70 6.65
CA LEU A 1159 7.78 11.91 7.44
C LEU A 1159 6.93 12.96 6.72
N ALA A 1160 6.82 12.91 5.38
CA ALA A 1160 5.91 13.77 4.64
C ALA A 1160 4.44 13.42 4.90
N ARG A 1161 4.13 12.20 5.37
CA ARG A 1161 2.76 11.75 5.61
C ARG A 1161 2.17 12.36 6.88
N PRO A 1162 0.87 12.72 6.87
CA PRO A 1162 0.22 13.30 8.04
C PRO A 1162 0.17 12.33 9.23
N ALA A 1163 -0.02 11.03 8.99
CA ALA A 1163 -0.10 10.01 10.04
C ALA A 1163 1.20 9.87 10.87
N TRP A 1164 2.35 10.21 10.27
CA TRP A 1164 3.67 10.01 10.88
C TRP A 1164 4.26 11.30 11.48
N GLN A 1165 3.59 12.45 11.33
CA GLN A 1165 4.02 13.72 11.94
C GLN A 1165 4.20 13.65 13.48
N PRO A 1166 3.31 12.99 14.26
CA PRO A 1166 3.49 12.89 15.71
C PRO A 1166 4.74 12.10 16.11
N CYS A 1167 5.18 11.14 15.28
CA CYS A 1167 6.35 10.30 15.52
C CYS A 1167 7.66 10.90 14.98
N ALA A 1168 7.59 12.05 14.30
CA ALA A 1168 8.71 12.62 13.56
C ALA A 1168 9.89 12.99 14.46
N LEU A 1169 9.62 13.49 15.68
CA LEU A 1169 10.68 13.82 16.63
C LEU A 1169 11.45 12.57 17.08
N GLN A 1170 10.73 11.52 17.51
CA GLN A 1170 11.35 10.29 17.98
C GLN A 1170 12.16 9.61 16.86
N LEU A 1171 11.65 9.61 15.62
CA LEU A 1171 12.37 9.06 14.46
C LEU A 1171 13.69 9.79 14.20
N LEU A 1172 13.70 11.12 14.25
CA LEU A 1172 14.92 11.91 14.07
C LEU A 1172 15.91 11.71 15.21
N GLU A 1173 15.45 11.60 16.45
CA GLU A 1173 16.31 11.32 17.61
C GLU A 1173 16.92 9.92 17.54
N TRP A 1174 16.15 8.92 17.11
CA TRP A 1174 16.64 7.57 16.90
C TRP A 1174 17.68 7.50 15.78
N LEU A 1175 17.48 8.22 14.67
CA LEU A 1175 18.50 8.33 13.61
C LEU A 1175 19.80 8.97 14.13
N CYS A 1176 19.70 9.96 15.03
CA CYS A 1176 20.88 10.54 15.68
C CYS A 1176 21.62 9.53 16.57
N HIS A 1177 20.87 8.70 17.31
CA HIS A 1177 21.43 7.70 18.22
C HIS A 1177 22.05 6.51 17.47
N SER A 1178 21.32 5.91 16.53
CA SER A 1178 21.80 4.79 15.69
C SER A 1178 23.06 5.16 14.90
N ARG A 1179 23.15 6.41 14.45
CA ARG A 1179 24.36 6.96 13.81
C ARG A 1179 25.61 6.87 14.70
N THR A 1180 25.49 6.95 16.03
CA THR A 1180 26.63 6.83 16.94
C THR A 1180 26.94 5.40 17.37
N ALA A 1181 25.97 4.48 17.23
CA ALA A 1181 26.04 3.13 17.78
C ALA A 1181 26.33 2.03 16.73
N CYS A 1182 25.99 2.24 15.45
CA CYS A 1182 26.14 1.26 14.37
C CYS A 1182 27.43 1.50 13.51
N ASP A 1183 27.78 0.55 12.65
CA ASP A 1183 28.96 0.57 11.75
C ASP A 1183 28.98 1.77 10.78
N SER A 1184 30.15 2.06 10.18
CA SER A 1184 30.38 3.18 9.25
C SER A 1184 29.34 3.28 8.13
N GLY A 1185 28.97 2.17 7.49
CA GLY A 1185 27.97 2.15 6.41
C GLY A 1185 26.55 2.47 6.88
N ALA A 1186 26.13 1.93 8.04
CA ALA A 1186 24.81 2.22 8.62
C ALA A 1186 24.75 3.64 9.19
N ALA A 1187 25.83 4.12 9.80
CA ALA A 1187 25.97 5.49 10.28
C ALA A 1187 25.87 6.51 9.14
N ALA A 1188 26.51 6.22 7.99
CA ALA A 1188 26.40 7.04 6.79
C ALA A 1188 24.96 7.06 6.23
N ALA A 1189 24.26 5.92 6.23
CA ALA A 1189 22.86 5.84 5.81
C ALA A 1189 21.94 6.65 6.74
N CYS A 1190 22.12 6.54 8.06
CA CYS A 1190 21.36 7.34 9.05
C CYS A 1190 21.65 8.83 8.90
N GLN A 1191 22.91 9.22 8.64
CA GLN A 1191 23.27 10.62 8.38
C GLN A 1191 22.58 11.15 7.12
N ARG A 1192 22.57 10.38 6.04
CA ARG A 1192 21.86 10.73 4.80
C ARG A 1192 20.34 10.80 5.03
N GLY A 1193 19.79 9.91 5.85
CA GLY A 1193 18.38 9.96 6.27
C GLY A 1193 18.02 11.22 7.03
N LEU A 1194 18.87 11.66 7.97
CA LEU A 1194 18.70 12.94 8.67
C LEU A 1194 18.74 14.13 7.70
N LEU A 1195 19.64 14.11 6.70
CA LEU A 1195 19.71 15.15 5.68
C LEU A 1195 18.45 15.18 4.80
N ALA A 1196 17.97 14.02 4.36
CA ALA A 1196 16.73 13.92 3.60
C ALA A 1196 15.51 14.44 4.40
N ALA A 1197 15.50 14.20 5.71
CA ALA A 1197 14.44 14.62 6.63
C ALA A 1197 14.54 16.07 7.15
N ARG A 1198 15.53 16.86 6.68
CA ARG A 1198 15.81 18.22 7.20
C ARG A 1198 14.66 19.22 7.08
N HIS A 1199 13.67 18.92 6.23
CA HIS A 1199 12.50 19.78 6.00
C HIS A 1199 11.39 19.57 7.03
N ALA A 1200 11.49 18.56 7.89
CA ALA A 1200 10.51 18.30 8.94
C ALA A 1200 10.56 19.40 10.02
N ALA A 1201 9.39 19.85 10.51
CA ALA A 1201 9.32 20.91 11.52
C ALA A 1201 10.14 20.63 12.82
N PRO A 1202 10.15 19.40 13.37
CA PRO A 1202 10.92 19.08 14.57
C PRO A 1202 12.44 19.28 14.41
N PHE A 1203 12.96 19.22 13.18
CA PHE A 1203 14.38 19.39 12.89
C PHE A 1203 14.88 20.78 13.32
N ALA A 1204 14.07 21.81 13.09
CA ALA A 1204 14.36 23.19 13.47
C ALA A 1204 13.99 23.47 14.94
N THR A 1205 12.80 23.06 15.39
CA THR A 1205 12.29 23.41 16.74
C THR A 1205 13.04 22.73 17.88
N HIS A 1206 13.53 21.49 17.68
CA HIS A 1206 14.29 20.75 18.70
C HIS A 1206 15.82 20.84 18.51
N HIS A 1207 16.30 21.77 17.67
CA HIS A 1207 17.73 21.99 17.41
C HIS A 1207 18.49 20.72 16.97
N ILE A 1208 17.85 19.81 16.23
CA ILE A 1208 18.47 18.56 15.75
C ILE A 1208 19.60 18.86 14.75
N TRP A 1209 19.44 19.91 13.94
CA TRP A 1209 20.44 20.38 12.98
C TRP A 1209 21.84 20.61 13.59
N THR A 1210 21.91 21.02 14.87
CA THR A 1210 23.18 21.23 15.59
C THR A 1210 23.99 19.95 15.79
N ARG A 1211 23.35 18.78 15.76
CA ARG A 1211 24.00 17.48 15.92
C ARG A 1211 24.57 16.94 14.61
N LEU A 1212 24.35 17.60 13.47
CA LEU A 1212 24.88 17.18 12.17
C LEU A 1212 26.39 17.47 12.04
N GLU A 1213 26.88 18.51 12.70
CA GLU A 1213 28.24 19.00 12.61
C GLU A 1213 29.30 17.95 13.00
N SER A 1214 29.05 17.16 14.05
CA SER A 1214 30.04 16.25 14.66
C SER A 1214 30.50 15.06 13.79
N HIS A 1215 29.93 14.90 12.60
CA HIS A 1215 30.26 13.82 11.65
C HIS A 1215 30.71 14.28 10.27
N PHE A 1216 30.40 15.51 9.85
CA PHE A 1216 31.02 16.05 8.64
C PHE A 1216 32.51 16.23 8.91
N GLY A 1217 33.35 15.37 8.34
CA GLY A 1217 34.80 15.30 8.60
C GLY A 1217 35.32 13.91 8.96
N ARG A 1218 34.45 12.96 9.37
CA ARG A 1218 34.84 11.54 9.53
C ARG A 1218 34.82 10.76 8.21
N ASP A 1219 33.93 11.15 7.29
CA ASP A 1219 33.72 10.47 6.00
C ASP A 1219 34.87 10.64 4.98
N ILE A 1220 35.89 11.44 5.30
CA ILE A 1220 37.08 11.64 4.45
C ILE A 1220 38.20 10.66 4.83
N ILE A 1221 38.07 9.92 5.94
CA ILE A 1221 39.13 9.02 6.45
C ILE A 1221 38.81 7.54 6.19
N ILE A 1222 38.10 7.23 5.11
CA ILE A 1222 38.10 5.87 4.55
C ILE A 1222 38.55 5.98 3.10
N ASP A 1223 39.85 6.25 2.93
CA ASP A 1223 40.60 5.68 1.82
C ASP A 1223 40.68 4.17 2.09
N GLU A 1224 39.76 3.41 1.48
CA GLU A 1224 40.07 2.06 0.99
C GLU A 1224 40.32 2.15 -0.52
#